data_AF-A0A2W1L150-F1
#
_entry.id   AF-A0A2W1L150-F1
#
_cell.length_a   1.000
_cell.length_b   1.000
_cell.length_c   1.000
_cell.angle_alpha   90.00
_cell.angle_beta   90.00
_cell.angle_gamma   90.00
#
_symmetry.space_group_name_H-M   'P 1'
#
loop_
_entity.id
_entity.type
_entity.pdbx_description
1 polymer ?
#
loop_
_entity_poly.entity_id
_entity_poly.type
_entity_poly.pdbx_seq_one_letter_code
_entity_poly.pdbx_strand_id
1 'polypeptide(L)'
;MLREFFCHTLIVVSFVVILAGCNETEEEVNKTLDHTYEGIIQELSDTSYKGRLTGTRGNEKAQKYLEQHFERIGLEPYQGDSFAIAYKHRLFDPDKQKYLIIIKTDTEERELIYGEDYLEQRVTESFDRTGTPVFVENNFSSVRGHVAIWDNGDNWNELLAHNPMAIFIRKNDFMKHLPTGYHDIPVFQLSGEVYEWLNKNKNAVTEITIKTQMKEEQVQAHNIVGMLKGTPNQDHKDLIILSAHFDSLGWSGKEIYSGAVDNATGVSALIQLAANLKNHYNGHAMQPDVVFAAFNGEESGLQGSRAFVKQMDQHYDHVYAINMDCIGLQEGGELLVIGDGAGEGLMNQLQEYLTEHGVQAEVMPRGYSSDHQAFTESGIPAVTIGQSKVDMIHTTRDVPEVVDHEYLHDIVTSVFNFVVNSNHIELPVSSMETVVPVDEGFQEEIEAESNKMTLGDYQKYGDDKNSALLFKSEGEFDKIEDAEKMIKGLDIPETIQGYTFHRVSLSSNWSPNEADYSMIPYNKIHRIDSIDAADTSSLTFIYKDKSDAGFNLMIQREPIVYEHSDEVEGASEVDTEEFHEDGKEYYLYKTDDLLMVGQELQAGGYTYYLQIYKGKVVTNQDNTSYVTIDWTTAQQDEALDFVQSLSLETLIGGMGLK
;
A
#
# COMPACT_ATOMS: atom_id res chain seq x y z
N MET A 1 57.10 54.57 47.43
CA MET A 1 58.57 54.51 47.57
C MET A 1 58.92 53.05 47.83
N LEU A 2 59.75 52.45 46.94
CA LEU A 2 60.50 51.18 47.05
C LEU A 2 59.73 49.91 47.48
N ARG A 3 59.45 48.95 46.58
CA ARG A 3 60.29 47.82 46.11
C ARG A 3 60.83 46.94 47.25
N GLU A 4 60.47 45.64 47.22
CA GLU A 4 61.30 44.40 47.34
C GLU A 4 60.34 43.19 47.57
N PHE A 5 60.23 42.25 46.61
CA PHE A 5 60.90 40.91 46.55
C PHE A 5 60.27 39.88 47.53
N PHE A 6 60.03 38.59 47.26
CA PHE A 6 60.73 37.60 46.43
C PHE A 6 59.83 36.37 46.13
N CYS A 7 60.20 35.65 45.06
CA CYS A 7 59.72 34.41 44.43
C CYS A 7 58.97 33.32 45.24
N HIS A 8 58.13 32.55 44.54
CA HIS A 8 58.44 31.13 44.20
C HIS A 8 57.85 30.75 42.82
N THR A 9 58.66 29.98 42.10
CA THR A 9 58.63 29.57 40.70
C THR A 9 57.60 28.47 40.41
N LEU A 10 56.87 28.53 39.29
CA LEU A 10 56.56 27.34 38.47
C LEU A 10 56.12 27.71 37.02
N ILE A 11 57.08 27.51 36.12
CA ILE A 11 57.01 26.97 34.74
C ILE A 11 55.79 27.32 33.87
N VAL A 12 56.08 28.14 32.85
CA VAL A 12 55.32 28.34 31.61
C VAL A 12 55.44 27.10 30.73
N VAL A 13 54.30 26.53 30.30
CA VAL A 13 54.20 25.72 29.08
C VAL A 13 53.25 26.45 28.14
N SER A 14 53.82 26.98 27.06
CA SER A 14 53.10 27.55 25.93
C SER A 14 52.34 26.45 25.18
N PHE A 15 51.03 26.59 25.04
CA PHE A 15 50.24 25.90 24.02
C PHE A 15 49.78 26.94 23.00
N VAL A 16 50.53 27.06 21.91
CA VAL A 16 50.00 27.60 20.65
C VAL A 16 49.39 26.40 19.94
N VAL A 17 48.07 26.27 20.03
CA VAL A 17 47.32 25.30 19.22
C VAL A 17 47.16 25.89 17.83
N ILE A 18 47.78 25.22 16.85
CA ILE A 18 47.55 25.42 15.43
C ILE A 18 46.11 24.93 15.16
N LEU A 19 45.17 25.87 14.98
CA LEU A 19 43.87 25.60 14.37
C LEU A 19 44.08 25.58 12.85
N ALA A 20 44.50 24.43 12.34
CA ALA A 20 44.37 24.07 10.94
C ALA A 20 43.56 22.77 10.92
N GLY A 21 42.29 22.86 10.54
CA GLY A 21 41.40 21.70 10.44
C GLY A 21 39.97 22.10 10.14
N CYS A 22 39.57 21.86 8.88
CA CYS A 22 38.22 21.85 8.33
C CYS A 22 37.53 23.21 8.17
N ASN A 23 37.94 23.93 7.12
CA ASN A 23 37.08 24.88 6.42
C ASN A 23 37.19 24.50 4.93
N GLU A 24 36.59 23.38 4.53
CA GLU A 24 36.33 23.15 3.11
C GLU A 24 35.34 24.23 2.68
N THR A 25 35.75 25.05 1.71
CA THR A 25 34.93 26.14 1.19
C THR A 25 33.77 25.57 0.38
N GLU A 26 32.55 26.13 0.48
CA GLU A 26 31.36 25.80 -0.36
C GLU A 26 31.69 25.70 -1.87
N GLU A 27 32.73 26.40 -2.32
CA GLU A 27 33.22 26.41 -3.70
C GLU A 27 33.95 25.10 -4.12
N GLU A 28 34.50 24.33 -3.17
CA GLU A 28 35.08 23.00 -3.44
C GLU A 28 34.00 21.91 -3.49
N VAL A 29 33.02 21.94 -2.58
CA VAL A 29 31.87 20.99 -2.56
C VAL A 29 31.06 21.08 -3.87
N ASN A 30 30.86 22.31 -4.37
CA ASN A 30 30.15 22.54 -5.64
C ASN A 30 30.90 22.04 -6.89
N LYS A 31 32.21 21.79 -6.83
CA LYS A 31 33.00 21.23 -7.95
C LYS A 31 33.05 19.70 -7.95
N THR A 32 32.69 19.04 -6.85
CA THR A 32 32.84 17.58 -6.67
C THR A 32 31.52 16.82 -6.65
N LEU A 33 30.37 17.48 -6.53
CA LEU A 33 29.07 16.84 -6.64
C LEU A 33 28.93 16.22 -8.05
N ASP A 34 28.77 14.90 -8.12
CA ASP A 34 28.54 14.16 -9.36
C ASP A 34 27.05 14.22 -9.74
N HIS A 35 26.77 14.48 -11.03
CA HIS A 35 25.43 14.68 -11.61
C HIS A 35 25.06 13.53 -12.55
N THR A 36 25.93 12.53 -12.68
CA THR A 36 25.63 11.35 -13.48
C THR A 36 24.66 10.45 -12.74
N TYR A 37 23.90 9.64 -13.50
CA TYR A 37 23.02 8.65 -12.89
C TYR A 37 23.77 7.75 -11.92
N GLU A 38 24.91 7.22 -12.38
CA GLU A 38 25.81 6.34 -11.65
C GLU A 38 26.35 7.01 -10.38
N GLY A 39 26.86 8.25 -10.46
CA GLY A 39 27.42 8.95 -9.31
C GLY A 39 26.38 9.23 -8.22
N ILE A 40 25.15 9.60 -8.58
CA ILE A 40 24.06 9.80 -7.62
C ILE A 40 23.69 8.49 -6.94
N ILE A 41 23.53 7.41 -7.71
CA ILE A 41 23.15 6.09 -7.19
C ILE A 41 24.25 5.54 -6.28
N GLN A 42 25.53 5.67 -6.68
CA GLN A 42 26.69 5.25 -5.88
C GLN A 42 26.75 6.00 -4.56
N GLU A 43 26.58 7.33 -4.58
CA GLU A 43 26.63 8.14 -3.36
C GLU A 43 25.49 7.79 -2.40
N LEU A 44 24.24 7.77 -2.88
CA LEU A 44 23.09 7.52 -2.02
C LEU A 44 23.11 6.10 -1.46
N SER A 45 23.57 5.13 -2.24
CA SER A 45 23.67 3.71 -1.84
C SER A 45 24.91 3.40 -1.00
N ASP A 46 25.80 4.36 -0.78
CA ASP A 46 27.03 4.14 -0.04
C ASP A 46 26.74 3.78 1.43
N THR A 47 27.46 2.78 1.94
CA THR A 47 27.27 2.29 3.32
C THR A 47 27.47 3.37 4.40
N SER A 48 28.15 4.49 4.10
CA SER A 48 28.26 5.63 5.02
C SER A 48 26.96 6.40 5.23
N TYR A 49 25.95 6.17 4.38
CA TYR A 49 24.56 6.62 4.56
C TYR A 49 23.73 5.63 5.40
N LYS A 50 24.29 4.47 5.76
CA LYS A 50 23.63 3.46 6.60
C LYS A 50 22.19 3.15 6.17
N GLY A 51 21.97 2.98 4.87
CA GLY A 51 20.66 2.65 4.31
C GLY A 51 19.59 3.72 4.48
N ARG A 52 19.99 4.99 4.68
CA ARG A 52 19.12 6.19 4.59
C ARG A 52 17.80 6.12 5.37
N LEU A 53 17.70 5.33 6.44
CA LEU A 53 16.48 5.22 7.25
C LEU A 53 16.05 6.58 7.79
N THR A 54 14.78 6.94 7.57
CA THR A 54 14.20 8.22 7.99
C THR A 54 14.49 8.55 9.45
N GLY A 55 14.82 9.80 9.74
CA GLY A 55 15.15 10.26 11.09
C GLY A 55 16.54 9.84 11.60
N THR A 56 17.36 9.18 10.79
CA THR A 56 18.76 8.88 11.12
C THR A 56 19.74 9.88 10.49
N ARG A 57 20.97 9.91 11.00
CA ARG A 57 22.06 10.74 10.44
C ARG A 57 22.36 10.42 8.96
N GLY A 58 22.16 9.17 8.55
CA GLY A 58 22.34 8.75 7.16
C GLY A 58 21.32 9.40 6.23
N ASN A 59 20.06 9.43 6.66
CA ASN A 59 18.98 10.12 5.97
C ASN A 59 19.19 11.65 5.95
N GLU A 60 19.69 12.26 7.03
CA GLU A 60 20.06 13.68 7.04
C GLU A 60 21.17 14.02 6.03
N LYS A 61 22.09 13.10 5.75
CA LYS A 61 23.08 13.30 4.67
C LYS A 61 22.40 13.29 3.30
N ALA A 62 21.48 12.35 3.06
CA ALA A 62 20.74 12.26 1.81
C ALA A 62 19.90 13.52 1.57
N GLN A 63 19.25 14.06 2.62
CA GLN A 63 18.55 15.35 2.57
C GLN A 63 19.47 16.47 2.08
N LYS A 64 20.64 16.64 2.72
CA LYS A 64 21.61 17.68 2.33
C LYS A 64 22.15 17.50 0.92
N TYR A 65 22.37 16.24 0.51
CA TYR A 65 22.81 15.91 -0.83
C TYR A 65 21.77 16.35 -1.89
N LEU A 66 20.48 16.10 -1.61
CA LEU A 66 19.38 16.54 -2.46
C LEU A 66 19.22 18.06 -2.50
N GLU A 67 19.28 18.72 -1.33
CA GLU A 67 19.25 20.19 -1.24
C GLU A 67 20.36 20.82 -2.09
N GLN A 68 21.60 20.31 -1.99
CA GLN A 68 22.74 20.79 -2.78
C GLN A 68 22.53 20.60 -4.29
N HIS A 69 21.93 19.48 -4.71
CA HIS A 69 21.57 19.25 -6.11
C HIS A 69 20.50 20.23 -6.59
N PHE A 70 19.43 20.42 -5.82
CA PHE A 70 18.35 21.34 -6.16
C PHE A 70 18.84 22.80 -6.21
N GLU A 71 19.69 23.21 -5.28
CA GLU A 71 20.38 24.52 -5.28
C GLU A 71 21.28 24.68 -6.50
N ARG A 72 22.09 23.67 -6.83
CA ARG A 72 23.01 23.71 -7.97
C ARG A 72 22.28 23.75 -9.32
N ILE A 73 21.15 23.07 -9.43
CA ILE A 73 20.25 23.16 -10.60
C ILE A 73 19.62 24.57 -10.68
N GLY A 74 19.47 25.25 -9.55
CA GLY A 74 18.83 26.55 -9.46
C GLY A 74 17.31 26.45 -9.43
N LEU A 75 16.80 25.43 -8.74
CA LEU A 75 15.39 25.35 -8.35
C LEU A 75 15.07 26.40 -7.28
N GLU A 76 13.81 26.80 -7.19
CA GLU A 76 13.32 27.56 -6.04
C GLU A 76 12.77 26.58 -4.99
N PRO A 77 12.91 26.86 -3.69
CA PRO A 77 12.12 26.15 -2.67
C PRO A 77 10.63 26.21 -2.99
N TYR A 78 9.91 25.08 -2.83
CA TYR A 78 8.47 25.06 -3.08
C TYR A 78 7.71 25.99 -2.11
N GLN A 79 8.10 25.99 -0.84
CA GLN A 79 7.51 26.83 0.21
C GLN A 79 8.58 27.46 1.09
N GLY A 80 8.40 28.76 1.39
CA GLY A 80 9.32 29.50 2.25
C GLY A 80 10.71 29.66 1.64
N ASP A 81 11.73 29.61 2.50
CA ASP A 81 13.13 29.89 2.15
C ASP A 81 14.01 28.61 2.17
N SER A 82 13.40 27.41 2.22
CA SER A 82 14.12 26.13 2.32
C SER A 82 13.41 25.03 1.54
N PHE A 83 14.19 24.15 0.88
CA PHE A 83 13.66 22.95 0.23
C PHE A 83 13.07 21.95 1.22
N ALA A 84 13.47 22.00 2.50
CA ALA A 84 13.02 21.05 3.50
C ALA A 84 11.60 21.38 4.01
N ILE A 85 10.67 20.45 3.82
CA ILE A 85 9.29 20.53 4.31
C ILE A 85 9.12 19.52 5.46
N ALA A 86 8.95 20.04 6.67
CA ALA A 86 8.94 19.25 7.89
C ALA A 86 7.60 18.54 8.13
N TYR A 87 7.67 17.33 8.69
CA TYR A 87 6.50 16.60 9.18
C TYR A 87 6.87 15.70 10.38
N LYS A 88 5.86 15.20 11.09
CA LYS A 88 6.06 14.24 12.19
C LYS A 88 6.15 12.82 11.64
N HIS A 89 7.14 12.07 12.07
CA HIS A 89 7.42 10.72 11.58
C HIS A 89 7.55 9.72 12.72
N ARG A 90 6.96 8.53 12.53
CA ARG A 90 7.14 7.38 13.42
C ARG A 90 8.39 6.61 13.07
N LEU A 91 9.34 6.54 14.00
CA LEU A 91 10.62 5.86 13.85
C LEU A 91 10.74 4.66 14.79
N PHE A 92 11.13 3.53 14.24
CA PHE A 92 11.66 2.37 14.97
C PHE A 92 13.17 2.28 14.75
N ASP A 93 13.94 3.01 15.55
CA ASP A 93 15.41 3.04 15.47
C ASP A 93 15.99 1.63 15.69
N PRO A 94 16.71 1.02 14.71
CA PRO A 94 17.19 -0.36 14.81
C PRO A 94 18.07 -0.61 16.05
N ASP A 95 18.85 0.38 16.50
CA ASP A 95 19.73 0.24 17.66
C ASP A 95 18.97 0.24 19.00
N LYS A 96 17.70 0.66 18.99
CA LYS A 96 16.82 0.69 20.16
C LYS A 96 15.87 -0.50 20.24
N GLN A 97 15.76 -1.27 19.16
CA GLN A 97 14.97 -2.50 19.14
C GLN A 97 15.79 -3.64 19.72
N LYS A 98 15.14 -4.60 20.38
CA LYS A 98 15.82 -5.83 20.81
C LYS A 98 15.07 -7.04 20.33
N TYR A 99 15.82 -7.99 19.79
CA TYR A 99 15.33 -9.28 19.34
C TYR A 99 16.18 -10.38 19.97
N LEU A 100 15.52 -11.39 20.50
CA LEU A 100 16.16 -12.58 21.05
C LEU A 100 15.31 -13.80 20.71
N ILE A 101 15.92 -14.77 20.03
CA ILE A 101 15.32 -16.08 19.79
C ILE A 101 16.26 -17.14 20.35
N ILE A 102 15.74 -17.99 21.23
CA ILE A 102 16.45 -19.12 21.82
C ILE A 102 15.68 -20.39 21.47
N ILE A 103 16.38 -21.35 20.86
CA ILE A 103 15.86 -22.68 20.59
C ILE A 103 16.44 -23.64 21.62
N LYS A 104 15.59 -24.40 22.31
CA LYS A 104 16.00 -25.40 23.28
C LYS A 104 15.72 -26.80 22.78
N THR A 105 16.67 -27.68 23.03
CA THR A 105 16.57 -29.11 22.82
C THR A 105 16.60 -29.86 24.15
N ASP A 106 16.44 -31.18 24.11
CA ASP A 106 16.62 -32.04 25.28
C ASP A 106 18.00 -31.92 25.96
N THR A 107 19.03 -31.47 25.22
CA THR A 107 20.44 -31.51 25.67
C THR A 107 21.11 -30.15 25.76
N GLU A 108 20.62 -29.15 25.03
CA GLU A 108 21.26 -27.83 24.91
C GLU A 108 20.26 -26.71 24.57
N GLU A 109 20.68 -25.47 24.83
CA GLU A 109 20.01 -24.24 24.40
C GLU A 109 20.91 -23.52 23.38
N ARG A 110 20.33 -23.07 22.27
CA ARG A 110 20.98 -22.32 21.19
C ARG A 110 20.33 -20.95 21.06
N GLU A 111 21.08 -19.91 21.31
CA GLU A 111 20.71 -18.54 20.98
C GLU A 111 21.01 -18.27 19.50
N LEU A 112 20.02 -17.73 18.78
CA LEU A 112 20.18 -17.35 17.37
C LEU A 112 20.77 -15.94 17.24
N ILE A 113 21.59 -15.75 16.22
CA ILE A 113 22.24 -14.47 15.91
C ILE A 113 21.33 -13.61 15.03
N TYR A 114 20.85 -12.48 15.56
CA TYR A 114 20.01 -11.55 14.82
C TYR A 114 20.71 -10.96 13.57
N GLY A 115 20.03 -10.97 12.43
CA GLY A 115 20.54 -10.53 11.13
C GLY A 115 21.39 -11.57 10.39
N GLU A 116 21.80 -12.66 11.05
CA GLU A 116 22.56 -13.76 10.43
C GLU A 116 21.73 -15.06 10.41
N ASP A 117 21.19 -15.46 11.56
CA ASP A 117 20.36 -16.65 11.72
C ASP A 117 18.87 -16.38 11.45
N TYR A 118 18.40 -15.16 11.74
CA TYR A 118 17.00 -14.76 11.57
C TYR A 118 16.84 -13.24 11.41
N LEU A 119 15.69 -12.84 10.84
CA LEU A 119 15.27 -11.43 10.73
C LEU A 119 13.77 -11.28 11.02
N GLU A 120 13.36 -10.18 11.64
CA GLU A 120 11.94 -9.83 11.74
C GLU A 120 11.34 -9.49 10.37
N GLN A 121 10.13 -9.98 10.11
CA GLN A 121 9.33 -9.56 8.96
C GLN A 121 8.10 -8.77 9.39
N ARG A 122 7.47 -9.19 10.49
CA ARG A 122 6.25 -8.56 11.01
C ARG A 122 6.32 -8.52 12.53
N VAL A 123 6.88 -7.45 13.09
CA VAL A 123 6.94 -7.25 14.54
C VAL A 123 6.69 -5.77 14.82
N THR A 124 5.52 -5.46 15.38
CA THR A 124 5.11 -4.07 15.68
C THR A 124 4.95 -3.83 17.18
N GLU A 125 4.89 -4.90 17.99
CA GLU A 125 4.77 -4.83 19.44
C GLU A 125 5.83 -5.66 20.17
N SER A 126 6.03 -5.34 21.46
CA SER A 126 6.90 -6.12 22.33
C SER A 126 6.26 -7.47 22.64
N PHE A 127 7.03 -8.53 22.45
CA PHE A 127 6.60 -9.92 22.58
C PHE A 127 7.52 -10.64 23.56
N ASP A 128 7.00 -11.43 24.49
CA ASP A 128 7.82 -12.29 25.36
C ASP A 128 7.04 -13.57 25.65
N ARG A 129 7.25 -14.59 24.81
CA ARG A 129 6.61 -15.89 24.98
C ARG A 129 7.56 -17.03 24.62
N THR A 130 7.28 -18.17 25.22
CA THR A 130 7.93 -19.45 24.93
C THR A 130 6.86 -20.43 24.49
N GLY A 131 7.13 -21.15 23.39
CA GLY A 131 6.19 -22.12 22.84
C GLY A 131 6.90 -23.28 22.16
N THR A 132 6.16 -24.35 21.95
CA THR A 132 6.62 -25.56 21.26
C THR A 132 6.64 -25.32 19.74
N PRO A 133 7.66 -25.79 19.00
CA PRO A 133 7.67 -25.68 17.55
C PRO A 133 6.72 -26.70 16.91
N VAL A 134 6.07 -26.30 15.82
CA VAL A 134 5.30 -27.18 14.93
C VAL A 134 5.76 -26.91 13.51
N PHE A 135 6.24 -27.95 12.83
CA PHE A 135 6.62 -27.84 11.43
C PHE A 135 5.35 -27.90 10.58
N VAL A 136 5.17 -26.86 9.80
CA VAL A 136 4.05 -26.72 8.87
C VAL A 136 4.26 -27.72 7.73
N GLU A 137 3.41 -28.74 7.70
CA GLU A 137 3.34 -29.71 6.61
C GLU A 137 2.15 -29.35 5.71
N ASN A 138 1.30 -30.31 5.34
CA ASN A 138 0.19 -30.09 4.40
C ASN A 138 -1.09 -29.50 5.05
N ASN A 139 -1.06 -29.11 6.33
CA ASN A 139 -2.20 -28.47 7.02
C ASN A 139 -1.74 -27.56 8.16
N PHE A 140 -2.57 -26.58 8.51
CA PHE A 140 -2.24 -25.55 9.48
C PHE A 140 -2.93 -25.72 10.85
N SER A 141 -3.88 -26.65 10.99
CA SER A 141 -4.64 -26.87 12.24
C SER A 141 -3.79 -27.15 13.48
N SER A 142 -2.60 -27.72 13.30
CA SER A 142 -1.66 -28.06 14.38
C SER A 142 -0.90 -26.86 14.97
N VAL A 143 -0.93 -25.70 14.33
CA VAL A 143 -0.06 -24.56 14.70
C VAL A 143 -0.62 -23.65 15.79
N ARG A 144 -1.92 -23.79 16.13
CA ARG A 144 -2.58 -22.92 17.11
C ARG A 144 -1.83 -22.88 18.44
N GLY A 145 -1.42 -21.69 18.85
CA GLY A 145 -0.66 -21.47 20.09
C GLY A 145 0.78 -22.02 20.11
N HIS A 146 1.30 -22.47 18.95
CA HIS A 146 2.66 -23.00 18.77
C HIS A 146 3.51 -22.04 17.94
N VAL A 147 4.84 -22.23 17.92
CA VAL A 147 5.71 -21.58 16.91
C VAL A 147 5.62 -22.38 15.62
N ALA A 148 4.99 -21.81 14.60
CA ALA A 148 4.90 -22.44 13.28
C ALA A 148 6.26 -22.30 12.55
N ILE A 149 6.81 -23.41 12.05
CA ILE A 149 8.06 -23.45 11.28
C ILE A 149 7.71 -23.84 9.83
N TRP A 150 7.94 -22.95 8.88
CA TRP A 150 7.44 -23.10 7.51
C TRP A 150 8.55 -22.91 6.46
N ASP A 151 8.62 -23.81 5.47
CA ASP A 151 9.61 -23.77 4.38
C ASP A 151 9.29 -22.73 3.29
N ASN A 152 8.04 -22.69 2.82
CA ASN A 152 7.69 -21.99 1.57
C ASN A 152 7.36 -20.51 1.80
N GLY A 153 6.68 -20.18 2.91
CA GLY A 153 6.30 -18.81 3.25
C GLY A 153 5.18 -18.19 2.40
N ASP A 154 4.74 -18.86 1.33
CA ASP A 154 3.47 -18.56 0.62
C ASP A 154 2.27 -18.81 1.55
N ASN A 155 1.08 -18.26 1.28
CA ASN A 155 -0.14 -18.43 2.09
C ASN A 155 -0.03 -18.07 3.58
N TRP A 156 0.94 -17.22 3.95
CA TRP A 156 1.10 -16.64 5.28
C TRP A 156 -0.19 -16.08 5.94
N ASN A 157 -1.12 -15.52 5.17
CA ASN A 157 -2.43 -15.07 5.66
C ASN A 157 -3.30 -16.22 6.21
N GLU A 158 -3.31 -17.34 5.51
CA GLU A 158 -3.99 -18.57 5.91
C GLU A 158 -3.39 -19.10 7.23
N LEU A 159 -2.06 -19.18 7.31
CA LEU A 159 -1.38 -19.64 8.54
C LEU A 159 -1.66 -18.72 9.74
N LEU A 160 -1.76 -17.40 9.53
CA LEU A 160 -2.09 -16.44 10.59
C LEU A 160 -3.47 -16.71 11.19
N ALA A 161 -4.44 -17.08 10.37
CA ALA A 161 -5.81 -17.31 10.79
C ALA A 161 -5.97 -18.54 11.72
N HIS A 162 -5.02 -19.48 11.67
CA HIS A 162 -4.92 -20.58 12.64
C HIS A 162 -4.40 -20.16 14.03
N ASN A 163 -4.13 -18.88 14.23
CA ASN A 163 -3.66 -18.28 15.48
C ASN A 163 -2.40 -18.96 16.05
N PRO A 164 -1.31 -19.11 15.26
CA PRO A 164 -0.02 -19.50 15.78
C PRO A 164 0.48 -18.47 16.79
N MET A 165 1.31 -18.92 17.74
CA MET A 165 1.95 -18.01 18.67
C MET A 165 2.97 -17.10 17.97
N ALA A 166 3.68 -17.63 16.97
CA ALA A 166 4.61 -16.93 16.10
C ALA A 166 4.86 -17.76 14.84
N ILE A 167 5.31 -17.13 13.77
CA ILE A 167 5.62 -17.80 12.50
C ILE A 167 7.08 -17.59 12.15
N PHE A 168 7.79 -18.68 11.87
CA PHE A 168 9.14 -18.71 11.32
C PHE A 168 9.09 -19.23 9.88
N ILE A 169 9.44 -18.39 8.90
CA ILE A 169 9.51 -18.78 7.49
C ILE A 169 10.96 -18.94 7.06
N ARG A 170 11.28 -19.95 6.25
CA ARG A 170 12.61 -20.06 5.66
C ARG A 170 12.76 -19.00 4.57
N LYS A 171 13.87 -18.28 4.60
CA LYS A 171 14.32 -17.42 3.50
C LYS A 171 15.82 -17.62 3.27
N ASN A 172 16.20 -17.73 2.01
CA ASN A 172 17.61 -17.83 1.63
C ASN A 172 18.27 -16.44 1.62
N ASP A 173 17.51 -15.42 1.22
CA ASP A 173 17.88 -14.01 1.32
C ASP A 173 16.86 -13.31 2.23
N PHE A 174 17.34 -12.65 3.28
CA PHE A 174 16.44 -11.90 4.14
C PHE A 174 15.98 -10.61 3.47
N MET A 175 14.67 -10.39 3.50
CA MET A 175 14.03 -9.15 3.08
C MET A 175 13.69 -8.32 4.32
N LYS A 176 14.13 -7.07 4.40
CA LYS A 176 13.78 -6.21 5.53
C LYS A 176 12.45 -5.51 5.26
N HIS A 177 11.66 -5.37 6.32
CA HIS A 177 10.44 -4.58 6.30
C HIS A 177 10.45 -3.65 7.51
N LEU A 178 10.00 -2.41 7.31
CA LEU A 178 9.75 -1.52 8.44
C LEU A 178 8.35 -1.78 9.00
N PRO A 179 8.13 -1.59 10.31
CA PRO A 179 6.82 -1.76 10.91
C PRO A 179 5.77 -0.80 10.31
N THR A 180 4.75 -1.35 9.64
CA THR A 180 3.60 -0.61 9.09
C THR A 180 2.29 -1.12 9.73
N GLY A 181 1.74 -0.35 10.67
CA GLY A 181 0.49 -0.73 11.36
C GLY A 181 0.69 -1.66 12.57
N TYR A 182 -0.41 -2.20 13.11
CA TYR A 182 -0.41 -3.08 14.29
C TYR A 182 -0.70 -4.53 13.90
N HIS A 183 0.00 -5.46 14.55
CA HIS A 183 -0.01 -6.87 14.19
C HIS A 183 0.14 -7.76 15.43
N ASP A 184 -0.80 -8.68 15.62
CA ASP A 184 -0.88 -9.48 16.84
C ASP A 184 0.06 -10.71 16.86
N ILE A 185 0.45 -11.22 15.68
CA ILE A 185 1.27 -12.43 15.54
C ILE A 185 2.61 -12.06 14.90
N PRO A 186 3.74 -12.29 15.60
CA PRO A 186 5.04 -11.95 15.06
C PRO A 186 5.51 -12.96 14.01
N VAL A 187 6.06 -12.44 12.90
CA VAL A 187 6.64 -13.24 11.82
C VAL A 187 8.14 -12.96 11.73
N PHE A 188 8.92 -14.03 11.64
CA PHE A 188 10.38 -14.00 11.47
C PHE A 188 10.80 -14.85 10.27
N GLN A 189 11.83 -14.40 9.58
CA GLN A 189 12.54 -15.16 8.58
C GLN A 189 13.70 -15.92 9.25
N LEU A 190 13.91 -17.17 8.87
CA LEU A 190 15.04 -18.00 9.28
C LEU A 190 15.96 -18.25 8.11
N SER A 191 17.27 -18.24 8.38
CA SER A 191 18.25 -18.64 7.37
C SER A 191 18.04 -20.11 6.99
N GLY A 192 18.42 -20.46 5.76
CA GLY A 192 18.37 -21.85 5.30
C GLY A 192 19.12 -22.82 6.22
N GLU A 193 20.26 -22.39 6.78
CA GLU A 193 21.05 -23.20 7.71
C GLU A 193 20.29 -23.48 9.01
N VAL A 194 19.67 -22.45 9.60
CA VAL A 194 18.91 -22.60 10.85
C VAL A 194 17.67 -23.45 10.62
N TYR A 195 16.95 -23.23 9.52
CA TYR A 195 15.79 -24.03 9.16
C TYR A 195 16.16 -25.51 8.96
N GLU A 196 17.22 -25.81 8.21
CA GLU A 196 17.66 -27.19 7.97
C GLU A 196 18.12 -27.88 9.27
N TRP A 197 18.80 -27.14 10.14
CA TRP A 197 19.17 -27.63 11.47
C TRP A 197 17.94 -27.91 12.33
N LEU A 198 16.95 -27.01 12.35
CA LEU A 198 15.69 -27.19 13.06
C LEU A 198 14.95 -28.44 12.55
N ASN A 199 14.81 -28.59 11.24
CA ASN A 199 14.11 -29.72 10.63
C ASN A 199 14.81 -31.06 10.94
N LYS A 200 16.15 -31.11 10.89
CA LYS A 200 16.93 -32.30 11.25
C LYS A 200 16.76 -32.70 12.72
N ASN A 201 16.57 -31.72 13.60
CA ASN A 201 16.45 -31.93 15.04
C ASN A 201 15.00 -31.83 15.55
N LYS A 202 13.99 -31.85 14.66
CA LYS A 202 12.59 -31.53 15.01
C LYS A 202 12.00 -32.31 16.19
N ASN A 203 12.43 -33.56 16.39
CA ASN A 203 11.97 -34.40 17.50
C ASN A 203 12.68 -34.13 18.84
N ALA A 204 13.79 -33.39 18.82
CA ALA A 204 14.60 -33.06 19.99
C ALA A 204 14.39 -31.62 20.45
N VAL A 205 13.83 -30.73 19.62
CA VAL A 205 13.50 -29.35 19.98
C VAL A 205 12.25 -29.35 20.86
N THR A 206 12.37 -28.80 22.06
CA THR A 206 11.30 -28.81 23.08
C THR A 206 10.60 -27.47 23.19
N GLU A 207 11.32 -26.36 23.08
CA GLU A 207 10.75 -25.02 23.19
C GLU A 207 11.55 -24.00 22.38
N ILE A 208 10.86 -22.96 21.90
CA ILE A 208 11.42 -21.77 21.28
C ILE A 208 10.95 -20.58 22.12
N THR A 209 11.89 -19.80 22.62
CA THR A 209 11.65 -18.55 23.33
C THR A 209 11.88 -17.39 22.39
N ILE A 210 10.90 -16.50 22.27
CA ILE A 210 10.95 -15.30 21.44
C ILE A 210 10.74 -14.10 22.36
N LYS A 211 11.70 -13.17 22.35
CA LYS A 211 11.59 -11.89 23.04
C LYS A 211 11.87 -10.74 22.08
N THR A 212 10.91 -9.84 21.93
CA THR A 212 11.06 -8.57 21.22
C THR A 212 10.80 -7.41 22.18
N GLN A 213 11.59 -6.36 22.08
CA GLN A 213 11.32 -5.08 22.75
C GLN A 213 11.26 -4.01 21.66
N MET A 214 10.03 -3.62 21.32
CA MET A 214 9.76 -2.61 20.32
C MET A 214 9.60 -1.24 20.99
N LYS A 215 10.27 -0.24 20.43
CA LYS A 215 10.24 1.14 20.88
C LYS A 215 10.02 2.07 19.69
N GLU A 216 8.80 2.57 19.58
CA GLU A 216 8.45 3.65 18.67
C GLU A 216 8.88 5.00 19.25
N GLU A 217 9.40 5.87 18.38
CA GLU A 217 9.70 7.26 18.69
C GLU A 217 9.05 8.19 17.65
N GLN A 218 8.59 9.35 18.10
CA GLN A 218 8.12 10.41 17.23
C GLN A 218 9.27 11.38 16.98
N VAL A 219 9.69 11.51 15.72
CA VAL A 219 10.77 12.39 15.28
C VAL A 219 10.27 13.39 14.25
N GLN A 220 11.05 14.44 14.01
CA GLN A 220 10.80 15.35 12.89
C GLN A 220 11.59 14.85 11.69
N ALA A 221 10.91 14.65 10.56
CA ALA A 221 11.51 14.32 9.28
C ALA A 221 11.19 15.41 8.25
N HIS A 222 11.89 15.40 7.12
CA HIS A 222 11.73 16.40 6.06
C HIS A 222 11.62 15.71 4.70
N ASN A 223 10.65 16.14 3.91
CA ASN A 223 10.69 15.98 2.45
C ASN A 223 11.57 17.09 1.86
N ILE A 224 12.23 16.83 0.73
CA ILE A 224 13.02 17.85 0.03
C ILE A 224 12.29 18.20 -1.27
N VAL A 225 11.78 19.44 -1.35
CA VAL A 225 10.86 19.83 -2.41
C VAL A 225 11.30 21.14 -3.07
N GLY A 226 11.69 21.04 -4.34
CA GLY A 226 12.06 22.16 -5.20
C GLY A 226 11.01 22.41 -6.28
N MET A 227 11.03 23.59 -6.88
CA MET A 227 10.09 23.99 -7.91
C MET A 227 10.77 24.78 -9.02
N LEU A 228 10.30 24.54 -10.25
CA LEU A 228 10.45 25.45 -11.38
C LEU A 228 9.12 26.15 -11.58
N LYS A 229 9.11 27.47 -11.37
CA LYS A 229 7.95 28.28 -11.73
C LYS A 229 7.84 28.40 -13.25
N GLY A 230 6.60 28.38 -13.72
CA GLY A 230 6.22 28.71 -15.08
C GLY A 230 6.65 30.14 -15.46
N THR A 231 6.27 30.55 -16.67
CA THR A 231 6.63 31.88 -17.21
C THR A 231 6.26 33.02 -16.26
N PRO A 232 7.21 33.89 -15.85
CA PRO A 232 6.92 34.96 -14.88
C PRO A 232 5.80 35.92 -15.34
N ASN A 233 4.93 36.32 -14.40
CA ASN A 233 3.76 37.22 -14.58
C ASN A 233 2.56 36.62 -15.33
N GLN A 234 2.41 35.31 -15.31
CA GLN A 234 1.16 34.63 -15.66
C GLN A 234 0.61 33.95 -14.40
N ASP A 235 -0.71 34.01 -14.21
CA ASP A 235 -1.39 33.17 -13.22
C ASP A 235 -1.39 31.74 -13.79
N HIS A 236 -0.46 30.92 -13.32
CA HIS A 236 -0.39 29.51 -13.70
C HIS A 236 -1.41 28.73 -12.88
N LYS A 237 -2.18 27.91 -13.59
CA LYS A 237 -3.26 27.11 -13.00
C LYS A 237 -2.99 25.61 -13.04
N ASP A 238 -1.86 25.22 -13.63
CA ASP A 238 -1.48 23.84 -13.80
C ASP A 238 -0.22 23.56 -12.99
N LEU A 239 -0.20 22.44 -12.26
CA LEU A 239 0.94 21.95 -11.49
C LEU A 239 1.24 20.50 -11.88
N ILE A 240 2.50 20.25 -12.22
CA ILE A 240 3.04 18.91 -12.42
C ILE A 240 3.93 18.58 -11.23
N ILE A 241 3.71 17.44 -10.60
CA ILE A 241 4.55 16.94 -9.52
C ILE A 241 5.32 15.74 -10.05
N LEU A 242 6.65 15.83 -10.03
CA LEU A 242 7.55 14.71 -10.29
C LEU A 242 8.14 14.30 -8.96
N SER A 243 8.10 13.00 -8.64
CA SER A 243 8.53 12.53 -7.33
C SER A 243 9.29 11.21 -7.34
N ALA A 244 10.01 10.99 -6.25
CA ALA A 244 10.64 9.73 -5.84
C ALA A 244 10.89 9.81 -4.32
N HIS A 245 11.00 8.69 -3.61
CA HIS A 245 11.44 8.72 -2.21
C HIS A 245 12.95 8.48 -2.09
N PHE A 246 13.56 9.06 -1.06
CA PHE A 246 15.01 8.97 -0.84
C PHE A 246 15.42 8.21 0.41
N ASP A 247 14.47 7.83 1.27
CA ASP A 247 14.74 6.90 2.35
C ASP A 247 15.00 5.48 1.85
N SER A 248 15.42 4.61 2.76
CA SER A 248 15.50 3.16 2.59
C SER A 248 15.48 2.52 3.99
N LEU A 249 15.74 1.23 4.08
CA LEU A 249 15.40 0.39 5.24
C LEU A 249 16.39 0.44 6.41
N GLY A 250 17.55 1.07 6.23
CA GLY A 250 18.58 1.18 7.27
C GLY A 250 19.47 -0.07 7.42
N TRP A 251 19.52 -0.64 8.63
CA TRP A 251 20.38 -1.79 8.96
C TRP A 251 19.68 -2.82 9.86
N SER A 252 20.16 -4.06 9.81
CA SER A 252 19.81 -5.14 10.72
C SER A 252 21.07 -5.91 11.13
N GLY A 253 21.38 -5.92 12.43
CA GLY A 253 22.64 -6.50 12.89
C GLY A 253 23.84 -5.78 12.26
N LYS A 254 24.61 -6.49 11.42
CA LYS A 254 25.77 -5.93 10.70
C LYS A 254 25.44 -5.53 9.26
N GLU A 255 24.30 -5.96 8.75
CA GLU A 255 23.91 -5.77 7.36
C GLU A 255 23.27 -4.39 7.15
N ILE A 256 23.62 -3.76 6.03
CA ILE A 256 23.08 -2.46 5.61
C ILE A 256 22.28 -2.69 4.33
N TYR A 257 21.08 -2.13 4.28
CA TYR A 257 20.20 -2.17 3.12
C TYR A 257 20.41 -0.88 2.33
N SER A 258 21.19 -0.97 1.25
CA SER A 258 21.69 0.20 0.52
C SER A 258 20.63 0.91 -0.31
N GLY A 259 19.62 0.19 -0.82
CA GLY A 259 18.49 0.78 -1.51
C GLY A 259 18.88 1.48 -2.81
N ALA A 260 19.55 0.77 -3.72
CA ALA A 260 20.05 1.36 -4.96
C ALA A 260 18.92 1.51 -5.99
N VAL A 261 18.22 0.42 -6.27
CA VAL A 261 16.99 0.38 -7.07
C VAL A 261 15.81 0.93 -6.26
N ASP A 262 15.79 0.67 -4.95
CA ASP A 262 14.76 1.14 -4.03
C ASP A 262 15.33 2.11 -2.97
N ASN A 263 15.45 3.40 -3.25
CA ASN A 263 15.03 4.06 -4.48
C ASN A 263 16.01 5.15 -4.94
N ALA A 264 17.32 4.86 -4.88
CA ALA A 264 18.33 5.79 -5.38
C ALA A 264 18.21 6.02 -6.91
N THR A 265 17.71 5.05 -7.68
CA THR A 265 17.44 5.21 -9.12
C THR A 265 16.32 6.21 -9.40
N GLY A 266 15.20 6.17 -8.66
CA GLY A 266 14.12 7.15 -8.76
C GLY A 266 14.58 8.55 -8.38
N VAL A 267 15.38 8.68 -7.31
CA VAL A 267 15.98 9.97 -6.91
C VAL A 267 16.93 10.51 -7.99
N SER A 268 17.73 9.62 -8.58
CA SER A 268 18.63 9.96 -9.68
C SER A 268 17.85 10.44 -10.91
N ALA A 269 16.76 9.76 -11.26
CA ALA A 269 15.83 10.20 -12.30
C ALA A 269 15.21 11.57 -12.00
N LEU A 270 14.77 11.81 -10.76
CA LEU A 270 14.18 13.08 -10.33
C LEU A 270 15.15 14.26 -10.48
N ILE A 271 16.40 14.11 -10.02
CA ILE A 271 17.46 15.13 -10.17
C ILE A 271 17.71 15.44 -11.66
N GLN A 272 17.74 14.40 -12.49
CA GLN A 272 18.03 14.53 -13.92
C GLN A 272 16.86 15.17 -14.68
N LEU A 273 15.62 14.84 -14.34
CA LEU A 273 14.43 15.53 -14.83
C LEU A 273 14.46 17.02 -14.45
N ALA A 274 14.80 17.34 -13.20
CA ALA A 274 14.92 18.72 -12.73
C ALA A 274 15.96 19.51 -13.53
N ALA A 275 17.14 18.94 -13.74
CA ALA A 275 18.20 19.55 -14.54
C ALA A 275 17.78 19.73 -16.00
N ASN A 276 17.17 18.71 -16.61
CA ASN A 276 16.74 18.74 -18.00
C ASN A 276 15.64 19.77 -18.24
N LEU A 277 14.62 19.81 -17.37
CA LEU A 277 13.52 20.79 -17.46
C LEU A 277 14.00 22.22 -17.20
N LYS A 278 14.88 22.43 -16.20
CA LYS A 278 15.50 23.75 -15.97
C LYS A 278 16.24 24.24 -17.20
N ASN A 279 17.04 23.37 -17.82
CA ASN A 279 17.82 23.71 -19.00
C ASN A 279 16.92 23.97 -20.22
N HIS A 280 15.90 23.14 -20.42
CA HIS A 280 14.95 23.28 -21.53
C HIS A 280 14.22 24.63 -21.45
N TYR A 281 13.69 24.98 -20.27
CA TYR A 281 12.93 26.20 -20.07
C TYR A 281 13.78 27.44 -19.76
N ASN A 282 15.10 27.34 -19.78
CA ASN A 282 15.98 28.48 -19.60
C ASN A 282 15.82 29.51 -20.75
N GLY A 283 14.97 30.52 -20.52
CA GLY A 283 14.62 31.52 -21.52
C GLY A 283 13.46 31.13 -22.45
N HIS A 284 12.82 29.99 -22.23
CA HIS A 284 11.59 29.57 -22.93
C HIS A 284 10.38 29.69 -22.00
N ALA A 285 9.20 29.86 -22.58
CA ALA A 285 7.96 29.88 -21.83
C ALA A 285 7.60 28.46 -21.36
N MET A 286 7.29 28.31 -20.07
CA MET A 286 6.70 27.13 -19.46
C MET A 286 5.29 27.52 -18.99
N GLN A 287 4.30 26.67 -19.26
CA GLN A 287 2.90 26.93 -18.88
C GLN A 287 2.52 26.36 -17.50
N PRO A 288 2.87 25.13 -17.13
CA PRO A 288 2.64 24.66 -15.76
C PRO A 288 3.77 25.10 -14.83
N ASP A 289 3.49 25.16 -13.53
CA ASP A 289 4.55 25.03 -12.52
C ASP A 289 4.96 23.55 -12.43
N VAL A 290 6.24 23.28 -12.14
CA VAL A 290 6.74 21.92 -11.96
C VAL A 290 7.41 21.79 -10.61
N VAL A 291 6.90 20.90 -9.77
CA VAL A 291 7.45 20.54 -8.47
C VAL A 291 8.24 19.24 -8.57
N PHE A 292 9.40 19.23 -7.94
CA PHE A 292 10.28 18.07 -7.77
C PHE A 292 10.28 17.70 -6.29
N ALA A 293 9.56 16.64 -5.94
CA ALA A 293 9.35 16.21 -4.57
C ALA A 293 10.14 14.92 -4.27
N ALA A 294 11.21 15.05 -3.50
CA ALA A 294 11.91 13.91 -2.93
C ALA A 294 11.28 13.57 -1.56
N PHE A 295 10.48 12.51 -1.51
CA PHE A 295 9.75 12.10 -0.31
C PHE A 295 10.62 11.30 0.65
N ASN A 296 10.26 11.36 1.93
CA ASN A 296 10.94 10.66 3.00
C ASN A 296 9.91 9.81 3.75
N GLY A 297 10.28 8.63 4.21
CA GLY A 297 9.41 7.76 5.00
C GLY A 297 8.37 7.02 4.16
N GLU A 298 8.66 6.75 2.89
CA GLU A 298 7.84 5.88 2.02
C GLU A 298 7.78 4.47 2.63
N GLU A 299 8.94 3.93 2.97
CA GLU A 299 9.20 2.57 3.46
C GLU A 299 8.46 2.22 4.76
N SER A 300 7.97 3.25 5.44
CA SER A 300 7.26 3.19 6.72
C SER A 300 5.78 3.56 6.58
N GLY A 301 5.24 3.46 5.36
CA GLY A 301 3.84 3.68 5.03
C GLY A 301 3.53 5.08 4.51
N LEU A 302 4.30 5.57 3.54
CA LEU A 302 4.02 6.81 2.78
C LEU A 302 3.90 8.06 3.66
N GLN A 303 4.63 8.12 4.78
CA GLN A 303 4.41 9.16 5.78
C GLN A 303 4.74 10.57 5.24
N GLY A 304 5.77 10.67 4.39
CA GLY A 304 6.21 11.93 3.80
C GLY A 304 5.25 12.47 2.73
N SER A 305 4.88 11.65 1.74
CA SER A 305 3.94 12.07 0.68
C SER A 305 2.56 12.40 1.23
N ARG A 306 2.03 11.59 2.17
CA ARG A 306 0.77 11.91 2.87
C ARG A 306 0.84 13.22 3.66
N ALA A 307 2.00 13.53 4.25
CA ALA A 307 2.20 14.82 4.92
C ALA A 307 2.32 15.98 3.92
N PHE A 308 2.95 15.76 2.76
CA PHE A 308 3.11 16.76 1.73
C PHE A 308 1.79 17.15 1.09
N VAL A 309 0.93 16.18 0.72
CA VAL A 309 -0.37 16.46 0.10
C VAL A 309 -1.23 17.38 0.97
N LYS A 310 -1.18 17.22 2.30
CA LYS A 310 -1.85 18.11 3.27
C LYS A 310 -1.27 19.52 3.33
N GLN A 311 -0.01 19.69 2.93
CA GLN A 311 0.73 20.96 2.96
C GLN A 311 0.77 21.64 1.59
N MET A 312 0.30 20.98 0.52
CA MET A 312 0.31 21.54 -0.83
C MET A 312 -0.49 22.83 -0.93
N ASP A 313 -0.01 23.72 -1.79
CA ASP A 313 -0.71 24.94 -2.15
C ASP A 313 -1.94 24.64 -3.01
N GLN A 314 -3.04 25.32 -2.72
CA GLN A 314 -4.39 25.03 -3.21
C GLN A 314 -4.86 26.01 -4.29
N HIS A 315 -3.96 26.83 -4.84
CA HIS A 315 -4.31 27.81 -5.87
C HIS A 315 -4.31 27.28 -7.31
N TYR A 316 -3.83 26.05 -7.51
CA TYR A 316 -3.80 25.37 -8.80
C TYR A 316 -5.18 24.77 -9.12
N ASP A 317 -5.60 24.89 -10.39
CA ASP A 317 -6.88 24.36 -10.88
C ASP A 317 -6.72 22.92 -11.42
N HIS A 318 -5.52 22.57 -11.93
CA HIS A 318 -5.19 21.25 -12.45
C HIS A 318 -3.87 20.76 -11.87
N VAL A 319 -3.88 19.65 -11.13
CA VAL A 319 -2.68 19.05 -10.55
C VAL A 319 -2.61 17.58 -10.94
N TYR A 320 -1.42 17.11 -11.31
CA TYR A 320 -1.16 15.68 -11.40
C TYR A 320 0.26 15.31 -10.98
N ALA A 321 0.46 14.06 -10.57
CA ALA A 321 1.75 13.56 -10.10
C ALA A 321 2.25 12.33 -10.87
N ILE A 322 3.56 12.29 -11.14
CA ILE A 322 4.27 11.13 -11.68
C ILE A 322 5.39 10.79 -10.69
N ASN A 323 5.22 9.67 -10.02
CA ASN A 323 6.21 9.13 -9.10
C ASN A 323 7.09 8.08 -9.81
N MET A 324 8.36 8.01 -9.43
CA MET A 324 9.34 7.06 -9.97
C MET A 324 9.89 6.20 -8.85
N ASP A 325 9.67 4.90 -8.97
CA ASP A 325 10.03 3.94 -7.94
C ASP A 325 10.52 2.63 -8.58
N CYS A 326 11.59 2.06 -8.03
CA CYS A 326 12.13 0.77 -8.47
C CYS A 326 12.35 0.68 -9.99
N ILE A 327 12.93 1.74 -10.59
CA ILE A 327 13.25 1.82 -12.02
C ILE A 327 14.73 1.56 -12.31
N GLY A 328 15.03 1.10 -13.52
CA GLY A 328 16.41 0.91 -13.98
C GLY A 328 17.10 -0.33 -13.42
N LEU A 329 16.37 -1.35 -12.96
CA LEU A 329 16.93 -2.64 -12.56
C LEU A 329 17.25 -3.50 -13.79
N GLN A 330 18.47 -4.05 -13.83
CA GLN A 330 18.86 -5.07 -14.81
C GLN A 330 17.97 -6.29 -14.69
N GLU A 331 17.42 -6.75 -15.81
CA GLU A 331 16.45 -7.87 -15.86
C GLU A 331 15.17 -7.62 -15.04
N GLY A 332 14.87 -6.37 -14.68
CA GLY A 332 13.68 -5.99 -13.91
C GLY A 332 12.33 -6.17 -14.62
N GLY A 333 12.31 -6.76 -15.81
CA GLY A 333 11.08 -6.96 -16.58
C GLY A 333 10.59 -5.69 -17.26
N GLU A 334 9.29 -5.65 -17.51
CA GLU A 334 8.61 -4.55 -18.21
C GLU A 334 8.41 -3.36 -17.27
N LEU A 335 8.35 -2.16 -17.86
CA LEU A 335 7.95 -0.96 -17.15
C LEU A 335 6.44 -1.03 -16.91
N LEU A 336 6.01 -0.68 -15.71
CA LEU A 336 4.63 -0.60 -15.31
C LEU A 336 4.28 0.86 -15.07
N VAL A 337 3.09 1.26 -15.52
CA VAL A 337 2.44 2.51 -15.12
C VAL A 337 1.30 2.11 -14.20
N ILE A 338 1.44 2.45 -12.92
CA ILE A 338 0.56 2.01 -11.84
C ILE A 338 -0.22 3.22 -11.35
N GLY A 339 -1.52 3.02 -11.18
CA GLY A 339 -2.41 4.01 -10.59
C GLY A 339 -3.80 3.43 -10.39
N ASP A 340 -4.67 4.25 -9.79
CA ASP A 340 -6.06 3.93 -9.54
C ASP A 340 -6.94 5.18 -9.57
N GLY A 341 -8.25 4.99 -9.68
CA GLY A 341 -9.25 6.05 -9.56
C GLY A 341 -8.93 7.29 -10.41
N ALA A 342 -8.59 8.40 -9.75
CA ALA A 342 -8.24 9.67 -10.40
C ALA A 342 -7.04 9.57 -11.36
N GLY A 343 -6.16 8.57 -11.18
CA GLY A 343 -4.97 8.34 -11.99
C GLY A 343 -5.19 7.60 -13.32
N GLU A 344 -6.36 6.98 -13.56
CA GLU A 344 -6.58 6.11 -14.73
C GLU A 344 -6.35 6.82 -16.08
N GLY A 345 -6.77 8.08 -16.19
CA GLY A 345 -6.56 8.89 -17.40
C GLY A 345 -5.07 9.16 -17.66
N LEU A 346 -4.33 9.53 -16.61
CA LEU A 346 -2.90 9.78 -16.69
C LEU A 346 -2.12 8.49 -17.00
N MET A 347 -2.52 7.37 -16.40
CA MET A 347 -1.89 6.06 -16.60
C MET A 347 -1.91 5.64 -18.07
N ASN A 348 -3.08 5.70 -18.72
CA ASN A 348 -3.21 5.34 -20.13
C ASN A 348 -2.40 6.27 -21.05
N GLN A 349 -2.46 7.58 -20.82
CA GLN A 349 -1.75 8.57 -21.64
C GLN A 349 -0.23 8.43 -21.50
N LEU A 350 0.26 8.23 -20.28
CA LEU A 350 1.68 8.04 -20.03
C LEU A 350 2.18 6.72 -20.62
N GLN A 351 1.43 5.63 -20.45
CA GLN A 351 1.77 4.33 -21.03
C GLN A 351 1.83 4.38 -22.56
N GLU A 352 0.84 4.99 -23.22
CA GLU A 352 0.81 5.16 -24.67
C GLU A 352 2.03 5.95 -25.13
N TYR A 353 2.31 7.08 -24.47
CA TYR A 353 3.44 7.94 -24.79
C TYR A 353 4.78 7.21 -24.67
N LEU A 354 5.01 6.50 -23.55
CA LEU A 354 6.23 5.73 -23.31
C LEU A 354 6.44 4.70 -24.43
N THR A 355 5.39 3.95 -24.75
CA THR A 355 5.43 2.86 -25.74
C THR A 355 5.69 3.38 -27.16
N GLU A 356 5.04 4.48 -27.56
CA GLU A 356 5.27 5.11 -28.87
C GLU A 356 6.70 5.65 -29.03
N HIS A 357 7.35 5.99 -27.91
CA HIS A 357 8.71 6.55 -27.88
C HIS A 357 9.78 5.51 -27.53
N GLY A 358 9.45 4.21 -27.59
CA GLY A 358 10.41 3.12 -27.54
C GLY A 358 10.65 2.52 -26.15
N VAL A 359 10.00 3.03 -25.10
CA VAL A 359 10.02 2.44 -23.76
C VAL A 359 8.76 1.60 -23.59
N GLN A 360 8.89 0.28 -23.70
CA GLN A 360 7.73 -0.62 -23.52
C GLN A 360 7.21 -0.50 -22.09
N ALA A 361 5.92 -0.16 -21.97
CA ALA A 361 5.24 -0.01 -20.71
C ALA A 361 3.85 -0.65 -20.75
N GLU A 362 3.44 -1.23 -19.62
CA GLU A 362 2.09 -1.77 -19.43
C GLU A 362 1.35 -1.01 -18.33
N VAL A 363 0.04 -0.89 -18.46
CA VAL A 363 -0.80 -0.36 -17.38
C VAL A 363 -1.05 -1.46 -16.35
N MET A 364 -0.88 -1.15 -15.07
CA MET A 364 -1.22 -2.06 -13.97
C MET A 364 -2.12 -1.32 -12.97
N PRO A 365 -3.44 -1.29 -13.23
CA PRO A 365 -4.39 -0.69 -12.30
C PRO A 365 -4.31 -1.39 -10.95
N ARG A 366 -4.26 -0.63 -9.85
CA ARG A 366 -4.17 -1.18 -8.48
C ARG A 366 -3.00 -2.16 -8.29
N GLY A 367 -1.85 -1.83 -8.91
CA GLY A 367 -0.58 -2.53 -8.68
C GLY A 367 -0.02 -2.31 -7.28
N TYR A 368 1.30 -2.40 -7.12
CA TYR A 368 1.92 -2.09 -5.82
C TYR A 368 1.77 -0.61 -5.45
N SER A 369 1.74 -0.35 -4.15
CA SER A 369 1.64 1.00 -3.58
C SER A 369 3.01 1.69 -3.56
N SER A 370 3.00 3.01 -3.75
CA SER A 370 4.14 3.93 -3.58
C SER A 370 3.57 5.34 -3.39
N ASP A 371 4.40 6.39 -3.36
CA ASP A 371 4.00 7.76 -3.03
C ASP A 371 2.83 8.34 -3.86
N HIS A 372 2.60 7.86 -5.08
CA HIS A 372 1.42 8.23 -5.88
C HIS A 372 0.09 8.01 -5.15
N GLN A 373 0.01 7.00 -4.26
CA GLN A 373 -1.22 6.68 -3.54
C GLN A 373 -1.66 7.81 -2.62
N ALA A 374 -0.73 8.57 -2.02
CA ALA A 374 -1.09 9.71 -1.18
C ALA A 374 -1.88 10.79 -1.94
N PHE A 375 -1.63 10.91 -3.25
CA PHE A 375 -2.29 11.84 -4.14
C PHE A 375 -3.65 11.30 -4.62
N THR A 376 -3.71 10.03 -5.03
CA THR A 376 -4.99 9.42 -5.48
C THR A 376 -5.99 9.32 -4.34
N GLU A 377 -5.54 9.01 -3.11
CA GLU A 377 -6.34 9.07 -1.87
C GLU A 377 -6.98 10.47 -1.65
N SER A 378 -6.37 11.52 -2.20
CA SER A 378 -6.83 12.91 -2.09
C SER A 378 -7.51 13.43 -3.38
N GLY A 379 -7.81 12.53 -4.34
CA GLY A 379 -8.47 12.86 -5.60
C GLY A 379 -7.57 13.56 -6.63
N ILE A 380 -6.27 13.63 -6.40
CA ILE A 380 -5.29 14.18 -7.36
C ILE A 380 -4.87 13.06 -8.31
N PRO A 381 -5.01 13.22 -9.64
CA PRO A 381 -4.50 12.25 -10.61
C PRO A 381 -3.01 11.98 -10.40
N ALA A 382 -2.67 10.73 -10.10
CA ALA A 382 -1.28 10.35 -9.87
C ALA A 382 -1.00 8.92 -10.32
N VAL A 383 0.24 8.70 -10.75
CA VAL A 383 0.74 7.39 -11.15
C VAL A 383 2.14 7.17 -10.60
N THR A 384 2.52 5.92 -10.38
CA THR A 384 3.92 5.50 -10.23
C THR A 384 4.38 4.75 -11.46
N ILE A 385 5.59 5.04 -11.92
CA ILE A 385 6.32 4.20 -12.86
C ILE A 385 7.32 3.35 -12.06
N GLY A 386 7.33 2.05 -12.33
CA GLY A 386 8.36 1.13 -11.84
C GLY A 386 8.39 -0.17 -12.63
N GLN A 387 9.10 -1.20 -12.16
CA GLN A 387 9.34 -2.42 -12.94
C GLN A 387 8.63 -3.68 -12.37
N SER A 388 8.32 -4.65 -13.25
CA SER A 388 7.50 -5.83 -12.88
C SER A 388 8.24 -6.96 -12.16
N LYS A 389 9.57 -6.97 -12.15
CA LYS A 389 10.39 -8.03 -11.52
C LYS A 389 11.44 -7.44 -10.60
N VAL A 390 10.99 -6.91 -9.48
CA VAL A 390 11.82 -6.21 -8.50
C VAL A 390 12.01 -7.01 -7.20
N ASP A 391 11.76 -8.32 -7.19
CA ASP A 391 11.77 -9.21 -5.99
C ASP A 391 13.04 -9.16 -5.13
N MET A 392 14.12 -8.61 -5.68
CA MET A 392 15.41 -8.47 -5.02
C MET A 392 15.50 -7.24 -4.10
N ILE A 393 14.62 -6.25 -4.26
CA ILE A 393 14.58 -5.05 -3.39
C ILE A 393 14.36 -5.47 -1.95
N HIS A 394 14.62 -4.55 -1.01
CA HIS A 394 14.59 -4.81 0.42
C HIS A 394 15.60 -5.87 0.91
N THR A 395 16.53 -6.34 0.06
CA THR A 395 17.63 -7.24 0.45
C THR A 395 18.96 -6.49 0.43
N THR A 396 20.01 -7.11 0.97
CA THR A 396 21.39 -6.60 0.85
C THR A 396 21.96 -6.71 -0.56
N ARG A 397 21.21 -7.32 -1.50
CA ARG A 397 21.57 -7.36 -2.93
C ARG A 397 21.16 -6.08 -3.66
N ASP A 398 20.43 -5.17 -3.02
CA ASP A 398 20.06 -3.88 -3.60
C ASP A 398 21.22 -2.89 -3.56
N VAL A 399 22.08 -3.04 -4.58
CA VAL A 399 23.37 -2.37 -4.73
C VAL A 399 23.52 -1.73 -6.12
N PRO A 400 24.35 -0.69 -6.29
CA PRO A 400 24.48 0.04 -7.55
C PRO A 400 24.80 -0.83 -8.78
N GLU A 401 25.50 -1.95 -8.59
CA GLU A 401 25.95 -2.82 -9.69
C GLU A 401 24.83 -3.51 -10.46
N VAL A 402 23.61 -3.60 -9.89
CA VAL A 402 22.45 -4.21 -10.56
C VAL A 402 21.65 -3.22 -11.40
N VAL A 403 22.10 -1.95 -11.49
CA VAL A 403 21.39 -0.91 -12.24
C VAL A 403 21.76 -0.92 -13.72
N ASP A 404 20.76 -0.80 -14.58
CA ASP A 404 20.87 -0.51 -16.00
C ASP A 404 20.76 1.00 -16.23
N HIS A 405 21.91 1.67 -16.29
CA HIS A 405 21.97 3.11 -16.47
C HIS A 405 21.51 3.58 -17.86
N GLU A 406 21.61 2.74 -18.90
CA GLU A 406 21.13 3.09 -20.24
C GLU A 406 19.60 3.06 -20.26
N TYR A 407 19.00 2.01 -19.70
CA TYR A 407 17.55 1.93 -19.59
C TYR A 407 16.96 3.02 -18.68
N LEU A 408 17.61 3.33 -17.56
CA LEU A 408 17.22 4.46 -16.70
C LEU A 408 17.24 5.79 -17.47
N HIS A 409 18.24 6.01 -18.33
CA HIS A 409 18.31 7.20 -19.17
C HIS A 409 17.16 7.26 -20.18
N ASP A 410 16.76 6.13 -20.77
CA ASP A 410 15.65 6.05 -21.72
C ASP A 410 14.30 6.37 -21.05
N ILE A 411 14.08 5.85 -19.83
CA ILE A 411 12.90 6.18 -19.01
C ILE A 411 12.85 7.68 -18.74
N VAL A 412 13.93 8.26 -18.21
CA VAL A 412 14.00 9.69 -17.88
C VAL A 412 13.80 10.57 -19.11
N THR A 413 14.40 10.20 -20.24
CA THR A 413 14.22 10.92 -21.51
C THR A 413 12.77 10.89 -21.95
N SER A 414 12.09 9.75 -21.80
CA SER A 414 10.69 9.59 -22.20
C SER A 414 9.74 10.36 -21.29
N VAL A 415 9.96 10.32 -19.97
CA VAL A 415 9.18 11.13 -18.99
C VAL A 415 9.41 12.63 -19.22
N PHE A 416 10.66 13.06 -19.46
CA PHE A 416 10.97 14.44 -19.83
C PHE A 416 10.18 14.88 -21.08
N ASN A 417 10.22 14.05 -22.13
CA ASN A 417 9.53 14.36 -23.38
C ASN A 417 8.01 14.38 -23.19
N PHE A 418 7.45 13.50 -22.35
CA PHE A 418 6.03 13.54 -21.96
C PHE A 418 5.72 14.89 -21.32
N VAL A 419 6.43 15.29 -20.27
CA VAL A 419 6.20 16.56 -19.55
C VAL A 419 6.28 17.78 -20.48
N VAL A 420 7.23 17.81 -21.41
CA VAL A 420 7.44 18.96 -22.32
C VAL A 420 6.42 19.00 -23.47
N ASN A 421 5.99 17.84 -23.98
CA ASN A 421 5.12 17.77 -25.16
C ASN A 421 3.63 17.69 -24.82
N SER A 422 3.29 17.26 -23.61
CA SER A 422 1.92 17.16 -23.09
C SER A 422 1.35 18.53 -22.73
N ASN A 423 1.29 19.44 -23.71
CA ASN A 423 0.70 20.77 -23.54
C ASN A 423 -0.81 20.74 -23.27
N HIS A 424 -1.46 19.58 -23.43
CA HIS A 424 -2.89 19.36 -23.18
C HIS A 424 -3.11 17.88 -22.82
N ILE A 425 -2.70 17.47 -21.62
CA ILE A 425 -3.29 16.26 -21.03
C ILE A 425 -4.78 16.59 -20.88
N GLU A 426 -5.63 16.01 -21.73
CA GLU A 426 -7.08 16.01 -21.50
C GLU A 426 -7.32 15.09 -20.30
N LEU A 427 -7.01 15.60 -19.11
CA LEU A 427 -7.53 15.04 -17.88
C LEU A 427 -9.05 15.29 -17.94
N PRO A 428 -9.90 14.30 -17.66
CA PRO A 428 -11.29 14.62 -17.35
C PRO A 428 -11.27 15.74 -16.32
N VAL A 429 -12.01 16.82 -16.61
CA VAL A 429 -12.04 18.01 -15.77
C VAL A 429 -12.77 17.64 -14.49
N SER A 430 -12.05 16.98 -13.59
CA SER A 430 -12.29 17.06 -12.17
C SER A 430 -12.13 18.50 -11.80
N SER A 431 -13.29 19.15 -11.68
CA SER A 431 -13.42 20.40 -10.96
C SER A 431 -12.86 20.14 -9.57
N MET A 432 -11.56 20.40 -9.39
CA MET A 432 -10.93 20.60 -8.11
C MET A 432 -11.62 21.80 -7.48
N GLU A 433 -12.74 21.56 -6.82
CA GLU A 433 -13.17 22.44 -5.75
C GLU A 433 -12.14 22.25 -4.64
N THR A 434 -11.10 23.09 -4.68
CA THR A 434 -10.16 23.43 -3.60
C THR A 434 -10.06 22.36 -2.51
N VAL A 435 -9.01 21.53 -2.57
CA VAL A 435 -8.68 20.56 -1.51
C VAL A 435 -8.17 21.34 -0.31
N VAL A 436 -9.07 21.88 0.50
CA VAL A 436 -8.65 22.50 1.76
C VAL A 436 -8.28 21.38 2.75
N PRO A 437 -7.12 21.45 3.42
CA PRO A 437 -6.68 20.40 4.33
C PRO A 437 -7.73 20.13 5.41
N VAL A 438 -8.22 18.90 5.42
CA VAL A 438 -9.12 18.34 6.43
C VAL A 438 -8.43 18.44 7.80
N ASP A 439 -8.92 19.35 8.64
CA ASP A 439 -8.58 19.40 10.07
C ASP A 439 -8.84 18.00 10.69
N GLU A 440 -8.02 17.54 11.64
CA GLU A 440 -8.19 16.20 12.26
C GLU A 440 -9.61 16.01 12.84
N GLY A 441 -10.27 17.11 13.26
CA GLY A 441 -11.67 17.08 13.68
C GLY A 441 -12.69 16.89 12.55
N PHE A 442 -12.37 17.30 11.32
CA PHE A 442 -13.28 17.19 10.17
C PHE A 442 -13.36 15.75 9.63
N GLN A 443 -12.32 14.93 9.81
CA GLN A 443 -12.34 13.50 9.47
C GLN A 443 -13.39 12.73 10.31
N GLU A 444 -13.45 12.98 11.63
CA GLU A 444 -14.45 12.38 12.52
C GLU A 444 -15.88 12.85 12.16
N GLU A 445 -16.03 14.10 11.74
CA GLU A 445 -17.31 14.66 11.28
C GLU A 445 -17.78 14.03 9.96
N ILE A 446 -16.86 13.81 9.01
CA ILE A 446 -17.12 13.12 7.73
C ILE A 446 -17.60 11.70 7.97
N GLU A 447 -16.94 10.96 8.86
CA GLU A 447 -17.33 9.58 9.18
C GLU A 447 -18.71 9.53 9.84
N ALA A 448 -18.96 10.43 10.80
CA ALA A 448 -20.26 10.55 11.46
C ALA A 448 -21.38 10.96 10.48
N GLU A 449 -21.08 11.77 9.47
CA GLU A 449 -22.05 12.16 8.44
C GLU A 449 -22.31 11.03 7.44
N SER A 450 -21.27 10.36 6.96
CA SER A 450 -21.39 9.20 6.06
C SER A 450 -22.25 8.10 6.65
N ASN A 451 -22.19 7.89 7.97
CA ASN A 451 -23.01 6.92 8.69
C ASN A 451 -24.52 7.25 8.73
N LYS A 452 -24.94 8.46 8.34
CA LYS A 452 -26.36 8.85 8.22
C LYS A 452 -26.94 8.59 6.83
N MET A 453 -26.08 8.33 5.86
CA MET A 453 -26.43 8.17 4.45
C MET A 453 -26.80 6.71 4.15
N THR A 454 -27.63 6.49 3.15
CA THR A 454 -27.99 5.16 2.65
C THR A 454 -27.65 5.04 1.17
N LEU A 455 -27.60 3.82 0.62
CA LEU A 455 -27.36 3.57 -0.81
C LEU A 455 -28.00 4.60 -1.75
N GLY A 456 -27.17 5.14 -2.66
CA GLY A 456 -27.56 6.17 -3.62
C GLY A 456 -27.63 7.59 -3.06
N ASP A 457 -27.38 7.77 -1.76
CA ASP A 457 -27.12 9.09 -1.20
C ASP A 457 -25.74 9.57 -1.61
N TYR A 458 -25.66 10.85 -1.92
CA TYR A 458 -24.43 11.58 -2.18
C TYR A 458 -24.57 13.01 -1.66
N GLN A 459 -23.48 13.58 -1.17
CA GLN A 459 -23.46 14.90 -0.59
C GLN A 459 -22.07 15.50 -0.68
N LYS A 460 -22.02 16.80 -0.94
CA LYS A 460 -20.86 17.62 -0.58
C LYS A 460 -21.01 18.06 0.88
N TYR A 461 -20.25 17.47 1.79
CA TYR A 461 -20.30 17.80 3.22
C TYR A 461 -19.25 18.83 3.57
N GLY A 462 -19.54 19.73 4.52
CA GLY A 462 -18.65 20.78 4.98
C GLY A 462 -18.97 22.16 4.43
N ASP A 463 -17.96 22.96 4.08
CA ASP A 463 -18.13 24.29 3.49
C ASP A 463 -17.01 24.62 2.49
N ASP A 464 -16.97 25.84 1.98
CA ASP A 464 -15.94 26.31 1.03
C ASP A 464 -14.50 26.18 1.52
N LYS A 465 -14.29 25.87 2.81
CA LYS A 465 -12.99 25.75 3.46
C LYS A 465 -12.67 24.36 3.99
N ASN A 466 -13.61 23.44 4.06
CA ASN A 466 -13.36 22.09 4.54
C ASN A 466 -14.50 21.28 3.96
N SER A 467 -14.25 20.51 2.90
CA SER A 467 -15.31 19.73 2.30
C SER A 467 -14.87 18.35 1.85
N ALA A 468 -15.83 17.43 1.85
CA ALA A 468 -15.65 16.08 1.36
C ALA A 468 -16.87 15.65 0.56
N LEU A 469 -16.62 14.90 -0.51
CA LEU A 469 -17.65 14.19 -1.22
C LEU A 469 -17.93 12.88 -0.49
N LEU A 470 -19.14 12.76 0.02
CA LEU A 470 -19.63 11.53 0.63
C LEU A 470 -20.62 10.90 -0.32
N PHE A 471 -20.56 9.59 -0.49
CA PHE A 471 -21.60 8.82 -1.16
C PHE A 471 -21.68 7.41 -0.58
N LYS A 472 -22.84 6.78 -0.71
CA LYS A 472 -23.06 5.40 -0.27
C LYS A 472 -23.36 4.50 -1.46
N SER A 473 -22.46 3.54 -1.68
CA SER A 473 -22.53 2.50 -2.71
C SER A 473 -23.04 1.16 -2.19
N GLU A 474 -23.34 1.06 -0.90
CA GLU A 474 -23.81 -0.16 -0.23
C GLU A 474 -25.16 0.06 0.46
N GLY A 475 -25.99 -0.98 0.46
CA GLY A 475 -27.28 -0.95 1.15
C GLY A 475 -27.90 -2.31 1.41
N GLU A 476 -28.82 -2.34 2.37
CA GLU A 476 -29.62 -3.52 2.70
C GLU A 476 -31.12 -3.23 2.63
N PHE A 477 -31.89 -4.22 2.18
CA PHE A 477 -33.33 -4.11 2.00
C PHE A 477 -34.06 -5.34 2.54
N ASP A 478 -35.03 -5.10 3.43
CA ASP A 478 -35.95 -6.12 3.98
C ASP A 478 -37.19 -6.34 3.10
N LYS A 479 -37.34 -5.54 2.04
CA LYS A 479 -38.48 -5.60 1.12
C LYS A 479 -37.99 -5.57 -0.32
N ILE A 480 -38.54 -6.46 -1.12
CA ILE A 480 -38.26 -6.56 -2.55
C ILE A 480 -38.53 -5.24 -3.24
N GLU A 481 -39.68 -4.60 -2.95
CA GLU A 481 -40.08 -3.38 -3.67
C GLU A 481 -39.13 -2.21 -3.44
N ASP A 482 -38.47 -2.15 -2.27
CA ASP A 482 -37.51 -1.09 -1.96
C ASP A 482 -36.18 -1.33 -2.71
N ALA A 483 -35.73 -2.60 -2.79
CA ALA A 483 -34.53 -2.98 -3.54
C ALA A 483 -34.71 -2.79 -5.06
N GLU A 484 -35.82 -3.25 -5.64
CA GLU A 484 -36.12 -3.12 -7.07
C GLU A 484 -36.39 -1.67 -7.49
N LYS A 485 -36.90 -0.85 -6.57
CA LYS A 485 -37.02 0.58 -6.81
C LYS A 485 -35.64 1.24 -6.88
N MET A 486 -34.72 0.80 -6.03
CA MET A 486 -33.36 1.34 -5.99
C MET A 486 -32.50 0.83 -7.15
N ILE A 487 -32.63 -0.45 -7.52
CA ILE A 487 -31.88 -1.09 -8.60
C ILE A 487 -32.80 -1.33 -9.78
N LYS A 488 -32.70 -0.46 -10.78
CA LYS A 488 -33.51 -0.50 -11.97
C LYS A 488 -33.19 -1.74 -12.79
N GLY A 489 -34.22 -2.54 -13.05
CA GLY A 489 -34.12 -3.76 -13.86
C GLY A 489 -33.91 -5.03 -13.03
N LEU A 490 -33.73 -4.91 -11.71
CA LEU A 490 -33.73 -6.05 -10.80
C LEU A 490 -35.16 -6.59 -10.60
N ASP A 491 -35.33 -7.90 -10.62
CA ASP A 491 -36.61 -8.61 -10.43
C ASP A 491 -36.42 -9.76 -9.41
N ILE A 492 -36.63 -9.48 -8.13
CA ILE A 492 -36.28 -10.41 -7.05
C ILE A 492 -37.44 -11.40 -6.85
N PRO A 493 -37.22 -12.72 -7.00
CA PRO A 493 -38.28 -13.70 -6.76
C PRO A 493 -38.74 -13.69 -5.31
N GLU A 494 -40.06 -13.62 -5.07
CA GLU A 494 -40.62 -13.69 -3.72
C GLU A 494 -40.32 -15.04 -3.04
N THR A 495 -40.26 -16.12 -3.83
CA THR A 495 -39.94 -17.46 -3.32
C THR A 495 -39.01 -18.23 -4.24
N ILE A 496 -38.08 -18.98 -3.65
CA ILE A 496 -37.17 -19.90 -4.35
C ILE A 496 -37.19 -21.24 -3.61
N GLN A 497 -37.53 -22.33 -4.31
CA GLN A 497 -37.58 -23.70 -3.76
C GLN A 497 -38.35 -23.82 -2.41
N GLY A 498 -39.42 -23.03 -2.24
CA GLY A 498 -40.24 -23.03 -1.02
C GLY A 498 -39.74 -22.15 0.12
N TYR A 499 -38.58 -21.52 -0.01
CA TYR A 499 -38.11 -20.45 0.88
C TYR A 499 -38.61 -19.09 0.38
N THR A 500 -38.94 -18.20 1.30
CA THR A 500 -39.45 -16.85 1.03
C THR A 500 -38.34 -15.82 1.25
N PHE A 501 -38.31 -14.78 0.42
CA PHE A 501 -37.36 -13.67 0.55
C PHE A 501 -37.38 -13.09 1.98
N HIS A 502 -36.20 -12.84 2.53
CA HIS A 502 -36.02 -12.21 3.84
C HIS A 502 -35.23 -10.91 3.73
N ARG A 503 -34.12 -10.90 3.00
CA ARG A 503 -33.27 -9.71 2.82
C ARG A 503 -32.42 -9.80 1.56
N VAL A 504 -32.05 -8.63 1.01
CA VAL A 504 -30.92 -8.48 0.11
C VAL A 504 -29.96 -7.42 0.65
N SER A 505 -28.66 -7.74 0.64
CA SER A 505 -27.58 -6.78 0.82
C SER A 505 -26.88 -6.61 -0.53
N LEU A 506 -26.53 -5.39 -0.91
CA LEU A 506 -25.95 -5.12 -2.23
C LEU A 506 -24.86 -4.07 -2.18
N SER A 507 -23.89 -4.22 -3.08
CA SER A 507 -22.85 -3.24 -3.38
C SER A 507 -22.91 -2.85 -4.86
N SER A 508 -22.53 -1.61 -5.15
CA SER A 508 -22.54 -1.04 -6.49
C SER A 508 -21.24 -0.30 -6.81
N ASN A 509 -20.85 -0.35 -8.08
CA ASN A 509 -19.76 0.46 -8.61
C ASN A 509 -20.20 1.87 -9.02
N TRP A 510 -21.46 2.23 -8.75
CA TRP A 510 -22.00 3.55 -9.04
C TRP A 510 -21.31 4.65 -8.20
N SER A 511 -20.98 5.75 -8.86
CA SER A 511 -20.53 6.99 -8.23
C SER A 511 -21.26 8.19 -8.85
N PRO A 512 -21.41 9.30 -8.11
CA PRO A 512 -22.01 10.52 -8.64
C PRO A 512 -21.12 11.12 -9.75
N ASN A 513 -21.73 11.61 -10.82
CA ASN A 513 -21.03 12.26 -11.92
C ASN A 513 -20.47 13.63 -11.48
N GLU A 514 -19.28 13.95 -11.95
CA GLU A 514 -18.51 15.17 -11.69
C GLU A 514 -19.27 16.47 -12.04
N ALA A 515 -20.11 16.42 -13.09
CA ALA A 515 -20.98 17.54 -13.45
C ALA A 515 -22.11 17.80 -12.45
N ASP A 516 -22.64 16.74 -11.82
CA ASP A 516 -23.68 16.85 -10.78
C ASP A 516 -23.08 17.36 -9.47
N TYR A 517 -21.83 17.00 -9.18
CA TYR A 517 -21.08 17.40 -7.99
C TYR A 517 -20.94 18.93 -7.83
N SER A 518 -20.50 19.62 -8.89
CA SER A 518 -20.24 21.07 -8.88
C SER A 518 -21.45 21.97 -8.60
N MET A 519 -22.67 21.41 -8.64
CA MET A 519 -23.93 22.15 -8.45
C MET A 519 -24.63 21.80 -7.13
N ILE A 520 -24.05 20.92 -6.30
CA ILE A 520 -24.64 20.47 -5.04
C ILE A 520 -24.34 21.48 -3.92
N PRO A 521 -25.37 22.01 -3.24
CA PRO A 521 -25.15 22.82 -2.04
C PRO A 521 -24.58 21.95 -0.91
N TYR A 522 -23.67 22.53 -0.12
CA TYR A 522 -23.09 21.83 1.03
C TYR A 522 -24.11 21.36 2.05
N ASN A 523 -23.76 20.30 2.76
CA ASN A 523 -24.48 19.76 3.92
C ASN A 523 -25.92 19.38 3.58
N LYS A 524 -26.13 18.94 2.34
CA LYS A 524 -27.43 18.49 1.85
C LYS A 524 -27.30 17.13 1.19
N ILE A 525 -28.03 16.16 1.71
CA ILE A 525 -28.07 14.82 1.13
C ILE A 525 -28.92 14.89 -0.13
N HIS A 526 -28.32 14.50 -1.24
CA HIS A 526 -29.00 14.20 -2.48
C HIS A 526 -29.12 12.69 -2.62
N ARG A 527 -30.20 12.24 -3.25
CA ARG A 527 -30.45 10.82 -3.51
C ARG A 527 -30.75 10.63 -4.97
N ILE A 528 -30.07 9.70 -5.60
CA ILE A 528 -30.40 9.29 -6.97
C ILE A 528 -31.71 8.49 -6.99
N ASP A 529 -32.41 8.54 -8.12
CA ASP A 529 -33.69 7.84 -8.27
C ASP A 529 -33.51 6.31 -8.32
N SER A 530 -32.46 5.84 -9.00
CA SER A 530 -32.13 4.42 -9.15
C SER A 530 -30.72 4.22 -9.70
N ILE A 531 -30.10 3.08 -9.39
CA ILE A 531 -28.87 2.54 -9.98
C ILE A 531 -29.24 1.50 -11.05
N ASP A 532 -28.49 1.40 -12.14
CA ASP A 532 -28.72 0.33 -13.12
C ASP A 532 -28.29 -1.02 -12.53
N ALA A 533 -29.06 -2.10 -12.77
CA ALA A 533 -28.64 -3.45 -12.38
C ALA A 533 -27.29 -3.84 -13.01
N ALA A 534 -26.92 -3.23 -14.15
CA ALA A 534 -25.61 -3.40 -14.74
C ALA A 534 -24.45 -2.84 -13.89
N ASP A 535 -24.71 -1.97 -12.90
CA ASP A 535 -23.70 -1.32 -12.06
C ASP A 535 -23.59 -1.97 -10.67
N THR A 536 -24.25 -3.11 -10.42
CA THR A 536 -24.11 -3.86 -9.16
C THR A 536 -22.84 -4.71 -9.19
N SER A 537 -21.98 -4.57 -8.19
CA SER A 537 -20.77 -5.37 -8.01
C SER A 537 -21.07 -6.69 -7.30
N SER A 538 -21.96 -6.65 -6.30
CA SER A 538 -22.42 -7.84 -5.56
C SER A 538 -23.86 -7.72 -5.06
N LEU A 539 -24.54 -8.86 -5.00
CA LEU A 539 -25.88 -9.05 -4.45
C LEU A 539 -25.89 -10.30 -3.56
N THR A 540 -26.26 -10.14 -2.31
CA THR A 540 -26.35 -11.23 -1.33
C THR A 540 -27.77 -11.36 -0.82
N PHE A 541 -28.44 -12.45 -1.18
CA PHE A 541 -29.82 -12.73 -0.81
C PHE A 541 -29.92 -13.72 0.35
N ILE A 542 -30.85 -13.47 1.26
CA ILE A 542 -31.28 -14.41 2.28
C ILE A 542 -32.72 -14.80 2.02
N TYR A 543 -32.96 -16.10 1.88
CA TYR A 543 -34.29 -16.71 1.78
C TYR A 543 -34.51 -17.63 2.96
N LYS A 544 -35.71 -17.63 3.55
CA LYS A 544 -36.04 -18.46 4.72
C LYS A 544 -37.43 -19.07 4.71
N ASP A 545 -37.61 -20.12 5.49
CA ASP A 545 -38.90 -20.77 5.72
C ASP A 545 -39.53 -20.37 7.07
N LYS A 546 -40.66 -20.99 7.41
CA LYS A 546 -41.41 -20.71 8.65
C LYS A 546 -40.73 -21.19 9.94
N SER A 547 -39.67 -22.00 9.82
CA SER A 547 -38.86 -22.50 10.93
C SER A 547 -37.55 -21.71 11.11
N ASP A 548 -37.38 -20.62 10.35
CA ASP A 548 -36.16 -19.83 10.23
C ASP A 548 -34.96 -20.61 9.65
N ALA A 549 -35.20 -21.77 9.01
CA ALA A 549 -34.21 -22.37 8.15
C ALA A 549 -34.16 -21.61 6.82
N GLY A 550 -32.96 -21.36 6.30
CA GLY A 550 -32.77 -20.54 5.11
C GLY A 550 -31.49 -20.86 4.36
N PHE A 551 -31.28 -20.14 3.26
CA PHE A 551 -30.06 -20.18 2.49
C PHE A 551 -29.60 -18.78 2.11
N ASN A 552 -28.29 -18.64 2.00
CA ASN A 552 -27.63 -17.49 1.43
C ASN A 552 -27.37 -17.76 -0.06
N LEU A 553 -27.63 -16.76 -0.91
CA LEU A 553 -27.25 -16.74 -2.31
C LEU A 553 -26.48 -15.45 -2.57
N MET A 554 -25.16 -15.56 -2.67
CA MET A 554 -24.29 -14.47 -3.10
C MET A 554 -24.08 -14.56 -4.61
N ILE A 555 -24.13 -13.41 -5.27
CA ILE A 555 -23.89 -13.22 -6.70
C ILE A 555 -22.95 -12.04 -6.84
N GLN A 556 -21.79 -12.23 -7.48
CA GLN A 556 -20.83 -11.16 -7.71
C GLN A 556 -20.14 -11.29 -9.07
N ARG A 557 -19.49 -10.21 -9.49
CA ARG A 557 -18.79 -10.13 -10.81
C ARG A 557 -17.30 -10.44 -10.74
N GLU A 558 -16.77 -10.59 -9.53
CA GLU A 558 -15.38 -10.94 -9.30
C GLU A 558 -15.28 -12.36 -8.75
N PRO A 559 -14.21 -13.11 -9.07
CA PRO A 559 -13.98 -14.44 -8.52
C PRO A 559 -14.07 -14.42 -7.00
N ILE A 560 -14.71 -15.42 -6.42
CA ILE A 560 -14.73 -15.61 -4.97
C ILE A 560 -13.38 -16.20 -4.59
N VAL A 561 -12.51 -15.38 -4.02
CA VAL A 561 -11.22 -15.80 -3.49
C VAL A 561 -11.28 -15.64 -1.98
N TYR A 562 -11.20 -16.75 -1.28
CA TYR A 562 -11.02 -16.75 0.17
C TYR A 562 -9.53 -16.59 0.46
N GLU A 563 -9.09 -15.35 0.64
CA GLU A 563 -7.68 -15.06 0.93
C GLU A 563 -7.32 -15.34 2.41
N HIS A 564 -8.32 -15.38 3.30
CA HIS A 564 -8.21 -15.52 4.76
C HIS A 564 -9.39 -16.32 5.34
N SER A 565 -9.22 -17.06 6.44
CA SER A 565 -10.31 -17.84 7.04
C SER A 565 -11.27 -17.05 7.93
N ASP A 566 -10.91 -15.82 8.30
CA ASP A 566 -11.75 -14.91 9.11
C ASP A 566 -13.02 -14.44 8.36
N GLU A 567 -13.06 -14.63 7.04
CA GLU A 567 -14.23 -14.36 6.18
C GLU A 567 -15.36 -15.37 6.39
N VAL A 568 -15.06 -16.53 7.01
CA VAL A 568 -16.04 -17.55 7.41
C VAL A 568 -15.90 -17.76 8.91
N GLU A 569 -16.87 -17.25 9.68
CA GLU A 569 -16.79 -17.19 11.15
C GLU A 569 -16.47 -18.56 11.79
N GLY A 570 -15.26 -18.66 12.36
CA GLY A 570 -14.79 -19.87 13.05
C GLY A 570 -14.10 -20.92 12.18
N ALA A 571 -13.99 -20.69 10.87
CA ALA A 571 -13.16 -21.49 9.98
C ALA A 571 -11.69 -21.10 10.15
N SER A 572 -10.80 -22.09 10.07
CA SER A 572 -9.36 -21.86 10.12
C SER A 572 -8.70 -21.85 8.74
N GLU A 573 -9.34 -22.48 7.76
CA GLU A 573 -8.92 -22.57 6.36
C GLU A 573 -10.17 -22.85 5.49
N VAL A 574 -10.15 -22.43 4.22
CA VAL A 574 -11.19 -22.75 3.23
C VAL A 574 -10.53 -23.47 2.05
N ASP A 575 -10.58 -24.80 2.04
CA ASP A 575 -10.16 -25.63 0.91
C ASP A 575 -11.18 -25.48 -0.23
N THR A 576 -10.70 -25.34 -1.47
CA THR A 576 -11.56 -25.22 -2.64
C THR A 576 -11.36 -26.42 -3.55
N GLU A 577 -12.36 -27.29 -3.61
CA GLU A 577 -12.36 -28.44 -4.52
C GLU A 577 -13.23 -28.15 -5.75
N GLU A 578 -12.62 -28.26 -6.93
CA GLU A 578 -13.34 -28.20 -8.20
C GLU A 578 -14.08 -29.51 -8.47
N PHE A 579 -15.38 -29.41 -8.70
CA PHE A 579 -16.25 -30.53 -8.98
C PHE A 579 -17.02 -30.32 -10.28
N HIS A 580 -16.97 -31.31 -11.17
CA HIS A 580 -17.56 -31.23 -12.50
C HIS A 580 -18.69 -32.25 -12.66
N GLU A 581 -19.92 -31.77 -12.91
CA GLU A 581 -21.09 -32.62 -13.14
C GLU A 581 -22.05 -32.00 -14.16
N ASP A 582 -22.61 -32.83 -15.05
CA ASP A 582 -23.54 -32.43 -16.11
C ASP A 582 -23.07 -31.26 -16.99
N GLY A 583 -21.75 -31.13 -17.19
CA GLY A 583 -21.14 -30.08 -18.01
C GLY A 583 -21.07 -28.71 -17.33
N LYS A 584 -21.30 -28.68 -16.01
CA LYS A 584 -21.15 -27.48 -15.16
C LYS A 584 -20.02 -27.69 -14.17
N GLU A 585 -19.36 -26.59 -13.85
CA GLU A 585 -18.30 -26.52 -12.85
C GLU A 585 -18.87 -25.97 -11.54
N TYR A 586 -18.50 -26.62 -10.45
CA TYR A 586 -18.86 -26.25 -9.09
C TYR A 586 -17.59 -26.14 -8.26
N TYR A 587 -17.59 -25.20 -7.33
CA TYR A 587 -16.50 -25.00 -6.38
C TYR A 587 -16.99 -25.38 -5.00
N LEU A 588 -16.39 -26.35 -4.35
CA LEU A 588 -16.75 -26.74 -2.99
C LEU A 588 -15.79 -26.05 -2.04
N TYR A 589 -16.28 -25.02 -1.36
CA TYR A 589 -15.54 -24.31 -0.32
C TYR A 589 -15.75 -25.03 1.00
N LYS A 590 -14.72 -25.77 1.41
CA LYS A 590 -14.74 -26.66 2.57
C LYS A 590 -13.88 -26.09 3.67
N THR A 591 -14.42 -26.02 4.86
CA THR A 591 -13.66 -25.79 6.08
C THR A 591 -13.58 -27.10 6.87
N ASP A 592 -12.99 -27.11 8.07
CA ASP A 592 -12.89 -28.30 8.91
C ASP A 592 -14.24 -29.02 9.12
N ASP A 593 -15.34 -28.26 9.29
CA ASP A 593 -16.67 -28.81 9.57
C ASP A 593 -17.77 -28.30 8.64
N LEU A 594 -17.52 -27.24 7.85
CA LEU A 594 -18.54 -26.52 7.08
C LEU A 594 -18.32 -26.61 5.57
N LEU A 595 -19.40 -26.50 4.80
CA LEU A 595 -19.41 -26.57 3.35
C LEU A 595 -20.25 -25.44 2.76
N MET A 596 -19.69 -24.77 1.76
CA MET A 596 -20.41 -23.88 0.86
C MET A 596 -20.16 -24.32 -0.59
N VAL A 597 -21.09 -24.02 -1.47
CA VAL A 597 -21.03 -24.43 -2.87
C VAL A 597 -21.05 -23.19 -3.74
N GLY A 598 -20.01 -23.03 -4.55
CA GLY A 598 -19.90 -22.06 -5.60
C GLY A 598 -20.21 -22.61 -6.98
N GLN A 599 -20.56 -21.70 -7.88
CA GLN A 599 -20.72 -21.99 -9.30
C GLN A 599 -20.34 -20.73 -10.09
N GLU A 600 -19.59 -20.92 -11.17
CA GLU A 600 -19.43 -19.90 -12.19
C GLU A 600 -20.53 -20.05 -13.25
N LEU A 601 -21.13 -18.94 -13.67
CA LEU A 601 -22.05 -18.96 -14.81
C LEU A 601 -21.91 -17.72 -15.68
N GLN A 602 -22.12 -17.91 -16.98
CA GLN A 602 -22.20 -16.81 -17.94
C GLN A 602 -23.66 -16.48 -18.23
N ALA A 603 -24.04 -15.22 -18.00
CA ALA A 603 -25.35 -14.70 -18.35
C ALA A 603 -25.23 -13.25 -18.80
N GLY A 604 -25.94 -12.87 -19.86
CA GLY A 604 -25.96 -11.47 -20.27
C GLY A 604 -24.67 -10.89 -20.83
N GLY A 605 -23.67 -11.73 -21.15
CA GLY A 605 -22.33 -11.27 -21.53
C GLY A 605 -21.40 -10.99 -20.34
N TYR A 606 -21.85 -11.27 -19.12
CA TYR A 606 -21.05 -11.22 -17.90
C TYR A 606 -20.78 -12.63 -17.37
N THR A 607 -19.65 -12.79 -16.68
CA THR A 607 -19.37 -13.93 -15.80
C THR A 607 -19.81 -13.57 -14.39
N TYR A 608 -20.59 -14.45 -13.77
CA TYR A 608 -21.02 -14.35 -12.39
C TYR A 608 -20.40 -15.47 -11.57
N TYR A 609 -19.92 -15.11 -10.39
CA TYR A 609 -19.43 -16.04 -9.38
C TYR A 609 -20.44 -16.09 -8.26
N LEU A 610 -20.97 -17.29 -8.02
CA LEU A 610 -22.03 -17.49 -7.03
C LEU A 610 -21.49 -18.27 -5.86
N GLN A 611 -22.07 -18.02 -4.69
CA GLN A 611 -21.88 -18.83 -3.50
C GLN A 611 -23.21 -19.11 -2.82
N ILE A 612 -23.39 -20.35 -2.41
CA ILE A 612 -24.62 -20.83 -1.79
C ILE A 612 -24.28 -21.67 -0.57
N TYR A 613 -24.98 -21.39 0.53
CA TYR A 613 -24.97 -22.25 1.71
C TYR A 613 -26.30 -22.16 2.47
N LYS A 614 -26.57 -23.19 3.29
CA LYS A 614 -27.77 -23.28 4.12
C LYS A 614 -27.46 -23.26 5.59
N GLY A 615 -28.44 -22.79 6.35
CA GLY A 615 -28.54 -23.02 7.78
C GLY A 615 -29.67 -22.21 8.38
N LYS A 616 -29.47 -21.69 9.59
CA LYS A 616 -30.49 -20.93 10.30
C LYS A 616 -30.30 -19.43 10.05
N VAL A 617 -31.39 -18.75 9.74
CA VAL A 617 -31.39 -17.28 9.68
C VAL A 617 -31.37 -16.72 11.09
N VAL A 618 -30.34 -15.94 11.39
CA VAL A 618 -30.14 -15.24 12.66
C VAL A 618 -30.23 -13.75 12.39
N THR A 619 -30.99 -13.05 13.23
CA THR A 619 -31.07 -11.58 13.21
C THR A 619 -30.55 -11.05 14.54
N ASN A 620 -29.50 -10.23 14.47
CA ASN A 620 -28.84 -9.63 15.61
C ASN A 620 -29.61 -8.42 16.17
N GLN A 621 -29.16 -7.90 17.31
CA GLN A 621 -29.82 -6.77 18.00
C GLN A 621 -29.78 -5.45 17.22
N ASP A 622 -28.82 -5.31 16.30
CA ASP A 622 -28.68 -4.20 15.36
C ASP A 622 -29.50 -4.39 14.07
N ASN A 623 -30.36 -5.42 14.03
CA ASN A 623 -31.16 -5.81 12.88
C ASN A 623 -30.35 -6.29 11.67
N THR A 624 -29.06 -6.65 11.83
CA THR A 624 -28.30 -7.38 10.80
C THR A 624 -28.78 -8.83 10.72
N SER A 625 -28.96 -9.37 9.52
CA SER A 625 -29.39 -10.77 9.33
C SER A 625 -28.34 -11.52 8.53
N TYR A 626 -28.02 -12.73 8.97
CA TYR A 626 -27.13 -13.65 8.28
C TYR A 626 -27.68 -15.07 8.39
N VAL A 627 -27.13 -15.98 7.58
CA VAL A 627 -27.47 -17.40 7.63
C VAL A 627 -26.29 -18.11 8.28
N THR A 628 -26.52 -18.96 9.28
CA THR A 628 -25.47 -19.85 9.77
C THR A 628 -25.12 -20.85 8.67
N ILE A 629 -23.87 -21.28 8.60
CA ILE A 629 -23.50 -22.37 7.71
C ILE A 629 -23.70 -23.66 8.52
N ASP A 630 -24.74 -24.42 8.17
CA ASP A 630 -25.07 -25.69 8.82
C ASP A 630 -24.69 -26.89 7.94
N TRP A 631 -24.44 -26.66 6.64
CA TRP A 631 -23.94 -27.72 5.78
C TRP A 631 -22.55 -28.13 6.21
N THR A 632 -22.40 -29.42 6.44
CA THR A 632 -21.11 -30.01 6.76
C THR A 632 -20.48 -30.66 5.53
N THR A 633 -19.17 -30.87 5.55
CA THR A 633 -18.45 -31.57 4.48
C THR A 633 -19.00 -32.99 4.20
N ALA A 634 -19.61 -33.63 5.21
CA ALA A 634 -20.30 -34.92 5.07
C ALA A 634 -21.62 -34.85 4.27
N GLN A 635 -22.16 -33.65 4.04
CA GLN A 635 -23.42 -33.39 3.33
C GLN A 635 -23.21 -32.83 1.92
N GLN A 636 -22.03 -33.05 1.32
CA GLN A 636 -21.68 -32.57 0.00
C GLN A 636 -22.72 -32.89 -1.08
N ASP A 637 -23.16 -34.15 -1.16
CA ASP A 637 -24.14 -34.57 -2.17
C ASP A 637 -25.49 -33.85 -1.98
N GLU A 638 -25.93 -33.66 -0.72
CA GLU A 638 -27.16 -32.92 -0.40
C GLU A 638 -27.05 -31.43 -0.77
N ALA A 639 -25.87 -30.83 -0.53
CA ALA A 639 -25.60 -29.44 -0.86
C ALA A 639 -25.60 -29.22 -2.39
N LEU A 640 -24.92 -30.10 -3.13
CA LEU A 640 -24.90 -30.09 -4.59
C LEU A 640 -26.30 -30.30 -5.19
N ASP A 641 -27.05 -31.31 -4.72
CA ASP A 641 -28.43 -31.57 -5.15
C ASP A 641 -29.31 -30.33 -4.96
N PHE A 642 -29.15 -29.63 -3.84
CA PHE A 642 -29.89 -28.39 -3.60
C PHE A 642 -29.49 -27.28 -4.56
N VAL A 643 -28.19 -27.00 -4.74
CA VAL A 643 -27.73 -25.96 -5.66
C VAL A 643 -28.17 -26.24 -7.09
N GLN A 644 -28.07 -27.49 -7.53
CA GLN A 644 -28.56 -27.92 -8.84
C GLN A 644 -30.07 -27.69 -9.00
N SER A 645 -30.85 -27.90 -7.94
CA SER A 645 -32.30 -27.65 -7.96
C SER A 645 -32.68 -26.16 -8.14
N LEU A 646 -31.78 -25.21 -7.82
CA LEU A 646 -32.05 -23.78 -7.93
C LEU A 646 -32.12 -23.29 -9.38
N SER A 647 -31.58 -24.06 -10.34
CA SER A 647 -31.54 -23.66 -11.76
C SER A 647 -30.94 -22.25 -11.95
N LEU A 648 -29.75 -22.02 -11.39
CA LEU A 648 -29.12 -20.70 -11.20
C LEU A 648 -29.09 -19.82 -12.47
N GLU A 649 -28.80 -20.37 -13.64
CA GLU A 649 -28.80 -19.62 -14.91
C GLU A 649 -30.19 -19.02 -15.25
N THR A 650 -31.26 -19.80 -15.05
CA THR A 650 -32.64 -19.31 -15.23
C THR A 650 -33.02 -18.32 -14.14
N LEU A 651 -32.54 -18.53 -12.92
CA LEU A 651 -32.78 -17.65 -11.79
C LEU A 651 -32.13 -16.27 -11.99
N ILE A 652 -30.82 -16.21 -12.28
CA ILE A 652 -30.09 -14.98 -12.57
C ILE A 652 -30.69 -14.25 -13.79
N GLY A 653 -30.99 -15.00 -14.86
CA GLY A 653 -31.69 -14.43 -16.02
C GLY A 653 -33.11 -13.95 -15.70
N GLY A 654 -33.79 -14.55 -14.73
CA GLY A 654 -35.08 -14.09 -14.22
C GLY A 654 -34.96 -12.80 -13.43
N MET A 655 -33.87 -12.65 -12.66
CA MET A 655 -33.58 -11.48 -11.83
C MET A 655 -33.24 -10.20 -12.59
N GLY A 656 -33.20 -10.25 -13.92
CA GLY A 656 -32.86 -9.10 -14.75
C GLY A 656 -31.36 -8.75 -14.78
N LEU A 657 -30.51 -9.63 -14.23
CA LEU A 657 -29.05 -9.55 -14.28
C LEU A 657 -28.52 -10.02 -15.66
N LYS A 658 -28.97 -9.36 -16.73
CA LYS A 658 -28.70 -9.68 -18.14
C LYS A 658 -27.86 -8.66 -18.86
#